data_AF-A0A7L1BCT9-F1
#
_entry.id   AF-A0A7L1BCT9-F1
#
_cell.length_a   1.000
_cell.length_b   1.000
_cell.length_c   1.000
_cell.angle_alpha   90.00
_cell.angle_beta   90.00
_cell.angle_gamma   90.00
#
_symmetry.space_group_name_H-M   'P 1'
#
loop_
_entity.id
_entity.type
_entity.pdbx_description
1 polymer ?
#
loop_
_entity_poly.entity_id
_entity_poly.type
_entity_poly.pdbx_seq_one_letter_code
_entity_poly.pdbx_strand_id
1 'polypeptide(L)'
;MSDPAVSSFLTQALCAHGGRLGLRELQEYIGLSAPQLQNTLSAAGPRRFLVVGGGTEVLAVTDVRVCVRKECDGCERLHLCKLHLMGRCHLRPSSCKYSHDILNAENKKVLKNHDLSGLSEDELQVLLLQNDEFFLPDTCQFYNKKGGHCRQQNNCSKLHVCRHFLKGKCKFPRCIMSHNLLDDHALRLLETAGIDGKIASNFQVIYDYKHMEFNREQKKENSGLKQDFEFDRGRNITRIKEPKTTLQTVQSMLHVPPSQVLFIQSSHAGPSSTVPAQSQDQLPTGAGDKDEGKKDSSSDDASKDNKKDNCDEICLFYVWKYCKNKGKCQSVHYHLPYKWEIHDGSFWRELSRMEEIEKAYCDPKNSSMASRNINFQTMTCSSSLVRRLSTPSSVTKPTFLLTTQWIWYWKNNEDKWIEYGEQEEGNSMTSPSSAIIENLYQADPSAIVPFQAGQHQYELNFKEMTQTNIAFKTKRQICRRPKFVSSEDVRKIKTGSQRDSSIPNQPCPSHWDASALPDLGYEAVVISNVTSEYNGIKQLFHQTMKNYSILKIQRIQNPSLWKVFQWQKEKMKKENGGKEVQEKLLFHGTDINSVKTICTQNFDWRICGSNGTNYGKGSYFARDASYSHIYCQATQQRYLMFVARVLVGDYVKGNATYVRPPSKCADRLWFYDSCVDDELNPSVFVVFEKHQIYPEYIIEYK
;
A
#
# COMPACT_ATOMS: atom_id res chain seq x y z
N MET A 1 5.38 -17.17 6.88
CA MET A 1 5.73 -15.77 6.52
C MET A 1 4.49 -14.91 6.76
N SER A 2 4.65 -13.67 7.20
CA SER A 2 3.52 -12.72 7.31
C SER A 2 3.02 -12.31 5.93
N ASP A 3 1.72 -12.06 5.80
CA ASP A 3 1.10 -11.49 4.60
C ASP A 3 1.69 -10.09 4.30
N PRO A 4 2.23 -9.81 3.09
CA PRO A 4 2.73 -8.49 2.69
C PRO A 4 1.70 -7.36 2.73
N ALA A 5 0.41 -7.63 2.53
CA ALA A 5 -0.64 -6.61 2.59
C ALA A 5 -0.93 -6.18 4.05
N VAL A 6 -1.16 -7.16 4.94
CA VAL A 6 -1.33 -6.90 6.39
C VAL A 6 -0.05 -6.29 6.97
N SER A 7 1.11 -6.69 6.45
CA SER A 7 2.41 -6.11 6.75
C SER A 7 2.51 -4.62 6.41
N SER A 8 2.14 -4.22 5.19
CA SER A 8 2.16 -2.81 4.78
C SER A 8 1.17 -1.98 5.60
N PHE A 9 -0.03 -2.52 5.85
CA PHE A 9 -1.07 -1.84 6.64
C PHE A 9 -0.67 -1.63 8.11
N LEU A 10 0.06 -2.57 8.72
CA LEU A 10 0.63 -2.41 10.05
C LEU A 10 1.67 -1.28 10.09
N THR A 11 2.57 -1.19 9.10
CA THR A 11 3.51 -0.07 9.01
C THR A 11 2.76 1.25 8.82
N GLN A 12 1.74 1.27 7.96
CA GLN A 12 0.92 2.44 7.70
C GLN A 12 0.23 2.96 8.98
N ALA A 13 -0.50 2.09 9.67
CA ALA A 13 -1.20 2.41 10.91
C ALA A 13 -0.25 2.97 11.98
N LEU A 14 0.96 2.41 12.10
CA LEU A 14 1.97 2.92 13.03
C LEU A 14 2.50 4.29 12.60
N CYS A 15 2.86 4.48 11.33
CA CYS A 15 3.38 5.74 10.81
C CYS A 15 2.36 6.90 10.94
N ALA A 16 1.08 6.65 10.65
CA ALA A 16 0.00 7.62 10.82
C ALA A 16 -0.17 8.11 12.28
N HIS A 17 0.31 7.34 13.27
CA HIS A 17 0.28 7.71 14.70
C HIS A 17 1.67 8.14 15.23
N GLY A 18 2.60 8.55 14.36
CA GLY A 18 3.94 8.99 14.78
C GLY A 18 4.93 7.85 14.96
N GLY A 19 4.74 6.73 14.25
CA GLY A 19 5.67 5.61 14.13
C GLY A 19 5.64 4.61 15.28
N ARG A 20 4.77 4.80 16.27
CA ARG A 20 4.61 3.96 17.48
C ARG A 20 3.17 4.06 17.99
N LEU A 21 2.60 2.93 18.43
CA LEU A 21 1.23 2.86 18.98
C LEU A 21 1.14 1.76 20.05
N GLY A 22 0.21 1.88 21.00
CA GLY A 22 -0.09 0.83 21.97
C GLY A 22 -0.61 -0.43 21.29
N LEU A 23 -0.24 -1.61 21.81
CA LEU A 23 -0.64 -2.90 21.22
C LEU A 23 -2.17 -3.09 21.25
N ARG A 24 -2.87 -2.48 22.21
CA ARG A 24 -4.36 -2.53 22.31
C ARG A 24 -5.01 -1.60 21.29
N GLU A 25 -4.55 -0.37 21.21
CA GLU A 25 -4.97 0.62 20.19
C GLU A 25 -4.74 0.08 18.77
N LEU A 26 -3.61 -0.60 18.53
CA LEU A 26 -3.28 -1.24 17.26
C LEU A 26 -4.15 -2.50 16.97
N GLN A 27 -4.66 -3.20 17.99
CA GLN A 27 -5.66 -4.26 17.80
C GLN A 27 -7.01 -3.70 17.41
N GLU A 28 -7.43 -2.60 18.06
CA GLU A 28 -8.70 -1.93 17.83
C GLU A 28 -8.73 -1.26 16.45
N TYR A 29 -7.66 -0.55 16.06
CA TYR A 29 -7.52 0.10 14.75
C TYR A 29 -7.50 -0.88 13.57
N ILE A 30 -6.95 -2.10 13.76
CA ILE A 30 -6.76 -3.09 12.68
C ILE A 30 -7.82 -4.21 12.73
N GLY A 31 -8.61 -4.33 13.81
CA GLY A 31 -9.66 -5.34 13.97
C GLY A 31 -9.16 -6.79 14.13
N LEU A 32 -7.87 -6.97 14.43
CA LEU A 32 -7.23 -8.27 14.65
C LEU A 32 -7.27 -8.67 16.12
N SER A 33 -7.52 -9.96 16.40
CA SER A 33 -7.36 -10.47 17.76
C SER A 33 -5.89 -10.45 18.21
N ALA A 34 -5.64 -10.28 19.51
CA ALA A 34 -4.29 -10.23 20.06
C ALA A 34 -3.35 -11.37 19.59
N PRO A 35 -3.78 -12.65 19.51
CA PRO A 35 -2.92 -13.71 18.98
C PRO A 35 -2.61 -13.57 17.48
N GLN A 36 -3.55 -13.05 16.68
CA GLN A 36 -3.29 -12.81 15.24
C GLN A 36 -2.31 -11.66 15.05
N LEU A 37 -2.47 -10.56 15.81
CA LEU A 37 -1.53 -9.45 15.76
C LEU A 37 -0.14 -9.91 16.23
N GLN A 38 -0.05 -10.57 17.39
CA GLN A 38 1.23 -11.07 17.92
C GLN A 38 1.93 -12.02 16.94
N ASN A 39 1.19 -12.93 16.29
CA ASN A 39 1.73 -13.81 15.25
C ASN A 39 2.21 -13.03 14.01
N THR A 40 1.47 -12.03 13.53
CA THR A 40 1.89 -11.21 12.38
C THR A 40 3.13 -10.36 12.70
N LEU A 41 3.18 -9.74 13.88
CA LEU A 41 4.35 -8.99 14.35
C LEU A 41 5.59 -9.90 14.46
N SER A 42 5.42 -11.08 15.04
CA SER A 42 6.49 -12.09 15.20
C SER A 42 6.96 -12.66 13.86
N ALA A 43 6.06 -12.84 12.88
CA ALA A 43 6.36 -13.36 11.56
C ALA A 43 6.95 -12.31 10.59
N ALA A 44 6.78 -11.02 10.86
CA ALA A 44 7.48 -9.91 10.19
C ALA A 44 8.84 -9.60 10.85
N GLY A 45 8.93 -9.77 12.17
CA GLY A 45 10.17 -9.70 12.93
C GLY A 45 10.70 -8.30 13.26
N PRO A 46 11.76 -8.21 14.08
CA PRO A 46 12.25 -6.96 14.69
C PRO A 46 12.86 -5.96 13.69
N ARG A 47 13.12 -6.37 12.45
CA ARG A 47 13.55 -5.46 11.37
C ARG A 47 12.42 -4.59 10.81
N ARG A 48 11.16 -4.93 11.08
CA ARG A 48 9.99 -4.15 10.66
C ARG A 48 9.08 -3.72 11.80
N PHE A 49 8.91 -4.54 12.84
CA PHE A 49 8.16 -4.15 14.04
C PHE A 49 8.91 -4.53 15.32
N LEU A 50 9.21 -3.53 16.15
CA LEU A 50 9.68 -3.77 17.52
C LEU A 50 8.49 -3.75 18.48
N VAL A 51 8.33 -4.83 19.23
CA VAL A 51 7.36 -4.92 20.34
C VAL A 51 8.09 -4.55 21.61
N VAL A 52 7.62 -3.51 22.30
CA VAL A 52 8.34 -2.82 23.39
C VAL A 52 7.41 -2.59 24.59
N GLY A 53 7.86 -1.86 25.62
CA GLY A 53 7.05 -1.62 26.83
C GLY A 53 6.68 -2.89 27.60
N GLY A 54 7.44 -3.97 27.46
CA GLY A 54 7.11 -5.29 28.02
C GLY A 54 6.03 -6.07 27.27
N GLY A 55 5.72 -5.70 26.02
CA GLY A 55 4.63 -6.28 25.22
C GLY A 55 3.41 -5.37 25.09
N THR A 56 3.51 -4.10 25.50
CA THR A 56 2.38 -3.17 25.55
C THR A 56 2.33 -2.18 24.38
N GLU A 57 3.41 -2.06 23.61
CA GLU A 57 3.56 -1.09 22.51
C GLU A 57 4.25 -1.72 21.30
N VAL A 58 4.02 -1.14 20.11
CA VAL A 58 4.63 -1.54 18.85
C VAL A 58 5.20 -0.31 18.13
N LEU A 59 6.38 -0.46 17.53
CA LEU A 59 7.14 0.62 16.86
C LEU A 59 7.58 0.17 15.46
N ALA A 60 7.37 1.02 14.45
CA ALA A 60 7.70 0.75 13.06
C ALA A 60 9.18 0.97 12.72
N VAL A 61 9.83 -0.07 12.20
CA VAL A 61 11.27 -0.09 11.90
C VAL A 61 11.50 -0.31 10.40
N THR A 62 12.59 0.23 9.89
CA THR A 62 13.05 -0.04 8.52
C THR A 62 14.57 -0.08 8.42
N ASP A 63 15.07 -0.87 7.46
CA ASP A 63 16.47 -0.90 7.02
C ASP A 63 16.75 0.10 5.87
N VAL A 64 15.73 0.81 5.33
CA VAL A 64 15.89 1.84 4.29
C VAL A 64 16.66 3.06 4.81
N ARG A 65 17.67 3.51 4.07
CA ARG A 65 18.51 4.66 4.45
C ARG A 65 18.66 5.67 3.30
N VAL A 66 19.00 6.90 3.63
CA VAL A 66 19.25 7.99 2.68
C VAL A 66 20.69 7.89 2.12
N CYS A 67 20.86 8.31 0.87
CA CYS A 67 22.17 8.38 0.23
C CYS A 67 22.96 9.60 0.73
N VAL A 68 24.21 9.36 1.15
CA VAL A 68 25.12 10.39 1.68
C VAL A 68 26.23 10.80 0.69
N ARG A 69 26.16 10.33 -0.56
CA ARG A 69 27.13 10.63 -1.62
C ARG A 69 26.76 11.94 -2.34
N LYS A 70 27.76 12.73 -2.73
CA LYS A 70 27.56 14.01 -3.45
C LYS A 70 27.26 13.84 -4.94
N GLU A 71 27.80 12.78 -5.53
CA GLU A 71 27.51 12.21 -6.85
C GLU A 71 27.28 10.70 -6.65
N CYS A 72 26.36 10.11 -7.39
CA CYS A 72 25.95 8.72 -7.18
C CYS A 72 25.28 8.16 -8.45
N ASP A 73 25.92 7.21 -9.11
CA ASP A 73 25.44 6.60 -10.36
C ASP A 73 24.36 5.50 -10.10
N GLY A 74 23.46 5.78 -9.15
CA GLY A 74 22.51 4.83 -8.59
C GLY A 74 23.05 4.03 -7.39
N CYS A 75 22.21 3.86 -6.36
CA CYS A 75 22.45 2.89 -5.28
C CYS A 75 21.14 2.51 -4.56
N GLU A 76 21.19 1.54 -3.65
CA GLU A 76 20.04 1.03 -2.89
C GLU A 76 19.65 1.92 -1.70
N ARG A 77 19.67 3.24 -1.89
CA ARG A 77 19.34 4.25 -0.87
C ARG A 77 18.55 5.39 -1.49
N LEU A 78 17.74 6.06 -0.67
CA LEU A 78 16.90 7.16 -1.13
C LEU A 78 17.73 8.40 -1.47
N HIS A 79 17.51 8.98 -2.64
CA HIS A 79 18.09 10.25 -3.07
C HIS A 79 17.04 11.34 -2.87
N LEU A 80 17.23 12.14 -1.81
CA LEU A 80 16.29 13.18 -1.37
C LEU A 80 16.97 14.23 -0.47
N CYS A 81 16.31 15.36 -0.28
CA CYS A 81 16.81 16.49 0.50
C CYS A 81 16.60 16.27 2.01
N LYS A 82 17.67 16.01 2.77
CA LYS A 82 17.63 15.91 4.25
C LYS A 82 16.88 17.10 4.88
N LEU A 83 17.18 18.32 4.43
CA LEU A 83 16.56 19.52 5.00
C LEU A 83 15.07 19.61 4.68
N HIS A 84 14.60 19.08 3.56
CA HIS A 84 13.17 19.07 3.22
C HIS A 84 12.40 18.10 4.12
N LEU A 85 12.91 16.87 4.28
CA LEU A 85 12.38 15.88 5.24
C LEU A 85 12.34 16.38 6.70
N MET A 86 13.16 17.37 7.06
CA MET A 86 13.17 17.98 8.39
C MET A 86 12.37 19.31 8.46
N GLY A 87 11.62 19.67 7.42
CA GLY A 87 10.81 20.91 7.37
C GLY A 87 11.63 22.22 7.24
N ARG A 88 12.90 22.13 6.86
CA ARG A 88 13.91 23.22 6.96
C ARG A 88 14.63 23.56 5.65
N CYS A 89 14.15 23.08 4.50
CA CYS A 89 14.69 23.52 3.22
C CYS A 89 13.94 24.76 2.72
N HIS A 90 14.62 25.91 2.72
CA HIS A 90 14.08 27.18 2.21
C HIS A 90 14.26 27.36 0.68
N LEU A 91 14.82 26.35 -0.02
CA LEU A 91 14.95 26.36 -1.47
C LEU A 91 13.68 25.81 -2.14
N ARG A 92 13.31 26.38 -3.29
CA ARG A 92 12.26 25.80 -4.14
C ARG A 92 12.73 24.43 -4.67
N PRO A 93 11.83 23.46 -4.92
CA PRO A 93 12.20 22.14 -5.45
C PRO A 93 13.04 22.19 -6.73
N SER A 94 12.75 23.14 -7.62
CA SER A 94 13.50 23.40 -8.87
C SER A 94 14.87 24.06 -8.67
N SER A 95 15.27 24.38 -7.45
CA SER A 95 16.53 25.07 -7.11
C SER A 95 17.35 24.35 -6.03
N CYS A 96 16.86 23.22 -5.51
CA CYS A 96 17.61 22.36 -4.61
C CYS A 96 18.44 21.34 -5.39
N LYS A 97 19.68 21.03 -4.97
CA LYS A 97 20.50 19.96 -5.60
C LYS A 97 19.88 18.55 -5.39
N TYR A 98 19.08 18.36 -4.35
CA TYR A 98 18.53 17.07 -3.97
C TYR A 98 17.00 17.07 -4.12
N SER A 99 16.42 15.96 -4.57
CA SER A 99 14.97 15.85 -4.77
C SER A 99 14.17 16.17 -3.52
N HIS A 100 13.04 16.87 -3.68
CA HIS A 100 12.05 17.07 -2.62
C HIS A 100 10.96 15.99 -2.66
N ASP A 101 10.67 15.43 -3.84
CA ASP A 101 9.78 14.27 -4.04
C ASP A 101 10.45 13.00 -3.48
N ILE A 102 9.87 12.43 -2.42
CA ILE A 102 10.29 11.17 -1.79
C ILE A 102 9.89 9.99 -2.69
N LEU A 103 8.71 10.09 -3.32
CA LEU A 103 8.13 9.09 -4.22
C LEU A 103 8.68 9.18 -5.66
N ASN A 104 9.83 9.82 -5.89
CA ASN A 104 10.40 9.99 -7.21
C ASN A 104 10.81 8.65 -7.87
N ALA A 105 11.05 8.69 -9.19
CA ALA A 105 11.30 7.48 -10.00
C ALA A 105 12.49 6.62 -9.53
N GLU A 106 13.55 7.22 -8.98
CA GLU A 106 14.70 6.49 -8.42
C GLU A 106 14.32 5.81 -7.10
N ASN A 107 13.68 6.57 -6.21
CA ASN A 107 13.29 6.13 -4.88
C ASN A 107 12.21 5.02 -4.91
N LYS A 108 11.30 5.02 -5.90
CA LYS A 108 10.27 3.95 -6.04
C LYS A 108 10.86 2.55 -6.05
N LYS A 109 12.06 2.35 -6.62
CA LYS A 109 12.75 1.05 -6.60
C LYS A 109 13.17 0.65 -5.18
N VAL A 110 13.79 1.57 -4.43
CA VAL A 110 14.24 1.35 -3.05
C VAL A 110 13.04 1.10 -2.13
N LEU A 111 11.98 1.91 -2.25
CA LEU A 111 10.76 1.73 -1.47
C LEU A 111 10.06 0.40 -1.77
N LYS A 112 10.04 -0.05 -3.04
CA LYS A 112 9.49 -1.36 -3.42
C LYS A 112 10.29 -2.53 -2.87
N ASN A 113 11.62 -2.43 -2.86
CA ASN A 113 12.50 -3.48 -2.33
C ASN A 113 12.35 -3.71 -0.81
N HIS A 114 11.70 -2.80 -0.09
CA HIS A 114 11.50 -2.85 1.37
C HIS A 114 10.02 -2.89 1.79
N ASP A 115 9.10 -3.26 0.89
CA ASP A 115 7.64 -3.30 1.12
C ASP A 115 6.99 -1.94 1.48
N LEU A 116 7.62 -0.80 1.15
CA LEU A 116 7.17 0.54 1.54
C LEU A 116 6.35 1.29 0.47
N SER A 117 6.08 0.68 -0.69
CA SER A 117 5.40 1.35 -1.82
C SER A 117 3.95 1.76 -1.58
N GLY A 118 3.34 1.34 -0.46
CA GLY A 118 1.96 1.70 -0.09
C GLY A 118 1.82 2.90 0.85
N LEU A 119 2.94 3.52 1.25
CA LEU A 119 2.96 4.61 2.24
C LEU A 119 2.92 6.00 1.56
N SER A 120 2.31 6.97 2.24
CA SER A 120 2.33 8.39 1.86
C SER A 120 3.70 9.05 2.12
N GLU A 121 3.90 10.27 1.62
CA GLU A 121 5.13 11.03 1.91
C GLU A 121 5.28 11.35 3.41
N ASP A 122 4.19 11.69 4.10
CA ASP A 122 4.18 11.94 5.55
C ASP A 122 4.49 10.67 6.36
N GLU A 123 3.90 9.53 5.96
CA GLU A 123 4.13 8.24 6.60
C GLU A 123 5.58 7.76 6.40
N LEU A 124 6.15 7.99 5.21
CA LEU A 124 7.57 7.74 4.91
C LEU A 124 8.48 8.70 5.67
N GLN A 125 8.11 9.97 5.80
CA GLN A 125 8.86 10.96 6.58
C GLN A 125 8.97 10.52 8.04
N VAL A 126 7.85 10.16 8.69
CA VAL A 126 7.84 9.60 10.06
C VAL A 126 8.73 8.35 10.15
N LEU A 127 8.58 7.41 9.22
CA LEU A 127 9.32 6.14 9.23
C LEU A 127 10.84 6.35 9.09
N LEU A 128 11.27 7.25 8.21
CA LEU A 128 12.68 7.56 7.96
C LEU A 128 13.31 8.37 9.10
N LEU A 129 12.61 9.42 9.56
CA LEU A 129 13.09 10.31 10.61
C LEU A 129 13.36 9.58 11.94
N GLN A 130 12.68 8.47 12.24
CA GLN A 130 12.92 7.68 13.45
C GLN A 130 13.91 6.51 13.28
N ASN A 131 14.35 6.19 12.05
CA ASN A 131 15.15 4.97 11.78
C ASN A 131 16.58 5.25 11.28
N ASP A 132 16.84 6.36 10.59
CA ASP A 132 18.13 6.62 9.94
C ASP A 132 19.06 7.50 10.80
N GLU A 133 20.28 7.01 11.07
CA GLU A 133 21.31 7.76 11.81
C GLU A 133 21.71 9.07 11.10
N PHE A 134 21.48 9.18 9.79
CA PHE A 134 21.78 10.37 8.99
C PHE A 134 21.02 11.62 9.43
N PHE A 135 19.85 11.50 10.08
CA PHE A 135 19.11 12.67 10.57
C PHE A 135 19.71 13.27 11.85
N LEU A 136 20.32 12.45 12.71
CA LEU A 136 20.88 12.85 14.01
C LEU A 136 22.02 13.90 13.87
N PRO A 137 22.23 14.76 14.89
CA PRO A 137 23.44 15.59 15.00
C PRO A 137 24.69 14.74 15.27
N ASP A 138 25.88 15.17 14.79
CA ASP A 138 27.11 14.40 15.03
C ASP A 138 27.46 14.28 16.52
N THR A 139 28.03 13.14 16.91
CA THR A 139 28.58 12.92 18.24
C THR A 139 29.82 13.77 18.51
N CYS A 140 29.91 14.33 19.72
CA CYS A 140 31.09 15.06 20.19
C CYS A 140 32.32 14.14 20.25
N GLN A 141 33.38 14.51 19.53
CA GLN A 141 34.64 13.75 19.51
C GLN A 141 35.44 13.86 20.80
N PHE A 142 35.31 14.97 21.55
CA PHE A 142 36.00 15.16 22.84
C PHE A 142 35.37 14.33 23.95
N TYR A 143 34.04 14.22 23.95
CA TYR A 143 33.31 13.29 24.81
C TYR A 143 33.67 11.84 24.49
N ASN A 144 33.67 11.44 23.21
CA ASN A 144 33.98 10.07 22.78
C ASN A 144 35.50 9.70 22.78
N LYS A 145 36.35 10.45 23.48
CA LYS A 145 37.78 10.11 23.67
C LYS A 145 38.01 9.35 24.98
N LYS A 146 39.18 8.73 25.13
CA LYS A 146 39.60 8.04 26.37
C LYS A 146 39.76 9.10 27.48
N GLY A 147 39.01 8.97 28.57
CA GLY A 147 38.87 10.03 29.60
C GLY A 147 37.88 11.13 29.23
N GLY A 148 36.80 10.78 28.51
CA GLY A 148 35.86 11.70 27.86
C GLY A 148 35.32 12.85 28.72
N HIS A 149 35.85 14.05 28.50
CA HIS A 149 35.32 15.29 29.04
C HIS A 149 35.29 16.36 27.95
N CYS A 150 34.11 16.88 27.62
CA CYS A 150 33.95 18.00 26.72
C CYS A 150 33.97 19.33 27.50
N ARG A 151 34.91 20.22 27.19
CA ARG A 151 35.04 21.54 27.86
C ARG A 151 33.81 22.44 27.69
N GLN A 152 32.93 22.17 26.72
CA GLN A 152 31.72 22.94 26.47
C GLN A 152 30.49 22.42 27.26
N GLN A 153 30.54 21.20 27.80
CA GLN A 153 29.43 20.58 28.54
C GLN A 153 28.07 20.81 27.85
N ASN A 154 27.05 21.32 28.56
CA ASN A 154 25.68 21.52 28.04
C ASN A 154 25.57 22.59 26.92
N ASN A 155 26.65 23.33 26.63
CA ASN A 155 26.76 24.30 25.54
C ASN A 155 27.44 23.71 24.28
N CYS A 156 27.76 22.41 24.25
CA CYS A 156 28.33 21.77 23.08
C CYS A 156 27.26 21.58 21.99
N SER A 157 27.56 21.92 20.73
CA SER A 157 26.64 21.76 19.59
C SER A 157 26.64 20.35 18.97
N LYS A 158 27.06 19.33 19.75
CA LYS A 158 27.33 17.95 19.31
C LYS A 158 26.92 16.96 20.41
N LEU A 159 26.31 15.83 20.04
CA LEU A 159 25.72 14.90 21.01
C LEU A 159 26.78 14.32 21.97
N HIS A 160 26.48 14.34 23.27
CA HIS A 160 27.26 13.68 24.32
C HIS A 160 26.83 12.21 24.53
N VAL A 161 26.66 11.50 23.42
CA VAL A 161 26.23 10.10 23.35
C VAL A 161 27.34 9.22 22.78
N CYS A 162 27.38 7.96 23.19
CA CYS A 162 28.32 6.95 22.72
C CYS A 162 28.22 6.72 21.20
N ARG A 163 29.28 7.07 20.47
CA ARG A 163 29.38 6.87 18.99
C ARG A 163 29.26 5.41 18.54
N HIS A 164 29.45 4.47 19.46
CA HIS A 164 29.31 3.03 19.18
C HIS A 164 27.88 2.53 19.44
N PHE A 165 27.12 3.21 20.30
CA PHE A 165 25.69 2.93 20.56
C PHE A 165 24.84 3.32 19.35
N LEU A 166 25.00 4.55 18.85
CA LEU A 166 24.31 5.02 17.64
C LEU A 166 24.67 4.23 16.37
N LYS A 167 25.81 3.52 16.37
CA LYS A 167 26.21 2.60 15.28
C LYS A 167 25.79 1.15 15.51
N GLY A 168 24.99 0.86 16.55
CA GLY A 168 24.53 -0.48 16.91
C GLY A 168 25.63 -1.47 17.30
N LYS A 169 26.81 -0.99 17.71
CA LYS A 169 28.05 -1.77 17.86
C LYS A 169 28.78 -1.55 19.19
N CYS A 170 28.09 -1.04 20.21
CA CYS A 170 28.66 -0.85 21.55
C CYS A 170 28.76 -2.19 22.29
N LYS A 171 29.99 -2.71 22.47
CA LYS A 171 30.31 -3.98 23.15
C LYS A 171 30.24 -3.93 24.69
N PHE A 172 29.71 -2.85 25.27
CA PHE A 172 29.74 -2.61 26.71
C PHE A 172 28.30 -2.51 27.27
N PRO A 173 27.77 -3.58 27.91
CA PRO A 173 26.42 -3.56 28.52
C PRO A 173 26.26 -2.53 29.66
N ARG A 174 27.39 -2.04 30.20
CA ARG A 174 27.49 -0.88 31.07
C ARG A 174 28.56 0.02 30.48
N CYS A 175 28.20 0.86 29.51
CA CYS A 175 29.14 1.80 28.90
C CYS A 175 29.44 2.97 29.85
N ILE A 176 30.66 3.50 29.79
CA ILE A 176 31.06 4.72 30.51
C ILE A 176 30.60 6.01 29.81
N MET A 177 30.06 5.89 28.60
CA MET A 177 29.51 6.98 27.79
C MET A 177 27.99 6.88 27.78
N SER A 178 27.29 8.02 27.80
CA SER A 178 25.82 8.06 27.78
C SER A 178 25.26 7.29 26.59
N HIS A 179 24.23 6.50 26.85
CA HIS A 179 23.33 5.91 25.85
C HIS A 179 21.97 6.63 25.84
N ASN A 180 21.81 7.72 26.59
CA ASN A 180 20.57 8.49 26.66
C ASN A 180 20.54 9.57 25.56
N LEU A 181 19.49 9.57 24.74
CA LEU A 181 19.13 10.61 23.77
C LEU A 181 18.07 11.57 24.32
N LEU A 182 17.52 11.27 25.51
CA LEU A 182 16.46 11.99 26.19
C LEU A 182 16.96 12.77 27.43
N ASP A 183 18.28 12.95 27.58
CA ASP A 183 18.81 13.94 28.52
C ASP A 183 18.67 15.35 27.93
N ASP A 184 18.59 16.37 28.80
CA ASP A 184 18.30 17.76 28.40
C ASP A 184 19.27 18.29 27.32
N HIS A 185 20.52 17.80 27.29
CA HIS A 185 21.51 18.24 26.30
C HIS A 185 21.27 17.58 24.95
N ALA A 186 21.05 16.27 24.92
CA ALA A 186 20.72 15.53 23.71
C ALA A 186 19.37 15.97 23.12
N LEU A 187 18.32 16.08 23.94
CA LEU A 187 16.98 16.42 23.49
C LEU A 187 16.92 17.83 22.85
N ARG A 188 17.49 18.86 23.49
CA ARG A 188 17.57 20.21 22.89
C ARG A 188 18.30 20.21 21.55
N LEU A 189 19.34 19.39 21.37
CA LEU A 189 20.06 19.28 20.10
C LEU A 189 19.25 18.56 19.01
N LEU A 190 18.39 17.61 19.38
CA LEU A 190 17.46 16.93 18.48
C LEU A 190 16.32 17.88 18.06
N GLU A 191 15.70 18.58 19.01
CA GLU A 191 14.67 19.59 18.73
C GLU A 191 15.22 20.71 17.85
N THR A 192 16.42 21.23 18.16
CA THR A 192 17.13 22.23 17.35
C THR A 192 17.52 21.70 15.96
N ALA A 193 17.59 20.38 15.75
CA ALA A 193 17.79 19.77 14.44
C ALA A 193 16.48 19.65 13.63
N GLY A 194 15.33 19.53 14.30
CA GLY A 194 14.02 19.24 13.69
C GLY A 194 13.54 17.80 13.98
N ILE A 195 13.91 17.24 15.15
CA ILE A 195 13.49 15.93 15.65
C ILE A 195 12.78 16.17 16.98
N ASP A 196 11.48 15.92 17.06
CA ASP A 196 10.71 16.13 18.29
C ASP A 196 10.94 15.04 19.35
N GLY A 197 10.44 15.26 20.57
CA GLY A 197 10.59 14.34 21.70
C GLY A 197 9.95 12.95 21.52
N LYS A 198 8.93 12.78 20.66
CA LYS A 198 8.37 11.47 20.32
C LYS A 198 9.31 10.71 19.40
N ILE A 199 9.81 11.36 18.35
CA ILE A 199 10.79 10.77 17.41
C ILE A 199 12.10 10.46 18.15
N ALA A 200 12.54 11.33 19.07
CA ALA A 200 13.68 11.08 19.96
C ALA A 200 13.46 9.86 20.86
N SER A 201 12.25 9.69 21.44
CA SER A 201 11.89 8.51 22.23
C SER A 201 11.90 7.24 21.39
N ASN A 202 11.43 7.30 20.14
CA ASN A 202 11.46 6.17 19.23
C ASN A 202 12.90 5.79 18.83
N PHE A 203 13.79 6.76 18.61
CA PHE A 203 15.23 6.53 18.44
C PHE A 203 15.86 5.85 19.67
N GLN A 204 15.59 6.34 20.88
CA GLN A 204 16.11 5.75 22.13
C GLN A 204 15.76 4.25 22.20
N VAL A 205 14.48 3.93 22.02
CA VAL A 205 13.98 2.55 22.05
C VAL A 205 14.61 1.67 20.96
N ILE A 206 14.77 2.19 19.73
CA ILE A 206 15.44 1.47 18.65
C ILE A 206 16.92 1.17 18.98
N TYR A 207 17.65 2.12 19.55
CA TYR A 207 19.07 1.92 19.88
C TYR A 207 19.28 1.06 21.12
N ASP A 208 18.44 1.15 22.13
CA ASP A 208 18.47 0.25 23.29
C ASP A 208 18.20 -1.20 22.88
N TYR A 209 17.22 -1.43 21.99
CA TYR A 209 16.99 -2.76 21.41
C TYR A 209 18.22 -3.28 20.64
N LYS A 210 18.77 -2.48 19.72
CA LYS A 210 19.98 -2.84 18.95
C LYS A 210 21.18 -3.13 19.87
N HIS A 211 21.35 -2.35 20.93
CA HIS A 211 22.41 -2.55 21.91
C HIS A 211 22.22 -3.83 22.72
N MET A 212 20.99 -4.13 23.16
CA MET A 212 20.65 -5.36 23.86
C MET A 212 20.93 -6.60 23.00
N GLU A 213 20.44 -6.65 21.76
CA GLU A 213 20.62 -7.82 20.89
C GLU A 213 22.09 -8.03 20.53
N PHE A 214 22.82 -6.98 20.14
CA PHE A 214 24.25 -7.09 19.82
C PHE A 214 25.09 -7.64 21.00
N ASN A 215 24.75 -7.28 22.24
CA ASN A 215 25.41 -7.81 23.43
C ASN A 215 24.90 -9.21 23.84
N ARG A 216 23.72 -9.63 23.37
CA ARG A 216 23.20 -11.00 23.51
C ARG A 216 23.89 -11.94 22.52
N GLU A 217 24.08 -11.51 21.28
CA GLU A 217 24.81 -12.23 20.23
C GLU A 217 26.28 -12.43 20.62
N GLN A 218 26.99 -11.35 20.98
CA GLN A 218 28.37 -11.44 21.45
C GLN A 218 28.53 -12.34 22.70
N LYS A 219 27.52 -12.45 23.57
CA LYS A 219 27.55 -13.42 24.69
C LYS A 219 27.41 -14.87 24.22
N LYS A 220 26.56 -15.15 23.22
CA LYS A 220 26.42 -16.50 22.63
C LYS A 220 27.71 -16.94 21.95
N GLU A 221 28.32 -16.09 21.15
CA GLU A 221 29.60 -16.36 20.47
C GLU A 221 30.72 -16.68 21.48
N ASN A 222 30.85 -15.87 22.53
CA ASN A 222 31.82 -16.10 23.62
C ASN A 222 31.48 -17.29 24.54
N SER A 223 30.28 -17.88 24.44
CA SER A 223 29.97 -19.16 25.08
C SER A 223 30.22 -20.37 24.18
N GLY A 224 30.00 -20.26 22.86
CA GLY A 224 30.30 -21.33 21.90
C GLY A 224 31.82 -21.59 21.80
N LEU A 225 32.61 -20.51 21.72
CA LEU A 225 34.08 -20.57 21.69
C LEU A 225 34.75 -21.15 22.96
N LYS A 226 33.97 -21.59 23.95
CA LYS A 226 34.46 -22.35 25.12
C LYS A 226 34.24 -23.86 25.03
N GLN A 227 33.51 -24.37 24.05
CA GLN A 227 33.28 -25.82 23.89
C GLN A 227 34.32 -26.53 23.02
N ASP A 228 34.99 -25.81 22.11
CA ASP A 228 35.94 -26.41 21.15
C ASP A 228 37.42 -26.42 21.64
N PHE A 229 37.67 -26.22 22.95
CA PHE A 229 39.03 -26.13 23.52
C PHE A 229 39.29 -27.02 24.76
N GLU A 230 38.63 -28.18 24.84
CA GLU A 230 39.03 -29.26 25.76
C GLU A 230 39.41 -30.54 24.99
N PHE A 231 40.63 -30.59 24.40
CA PHE A 231 41.46 -31.80 24.23
C PHE A 231 42.78 -31.53 23.47
N ASP A 232 43.84 -31.07 24.15
CA ASP A 232 45.10 -31.84 24.24
C ASP A 232 46.03 -31.31 25.37
N ARG A 233 46.99 -32.15 25.77
CA ARG A 233 48.09 -32.01 26.76
C ARG A 233 48.47 -30.61 27.24
N GLY A 234 48.48 -30.42 28.56
CA GLY A 234 49.07 -29.25 29.23
C GLY A 234 50.47 -29.48 29.82
N ARG A 235 51.12 -28.40 30.27
CA ARG A 235 52.17 -28.41 31.30
C ARG A 235 52.25 -27.04 32.01
N ASN A 236 52.53 -27.10 33.31
CA ASN A 236 52.77 -26.05 34.32
C ASN A 236 53.16 -24.62 33.86
N ILE A 237 52.70 -23.59 34.58
CA ILE A 237 53.53 -22.87 35.59
C ILE A 237 52.72 -21.87 36.47
N THR A 238 52.75 -22.15 37.78
CA THR A 238 52.56 -21.32 39.01
C THR A 238 51.75 -19.99 39.05
N ARG A 239 50.66 -20.01 39.85
CA ARG A 239 50.54 -19.41 41.23
C ARG A 239 50.60 -17.87 41.39
N ILE A 240 49.56 -17.25 42.00
CA ILE A 240 49.57 -16.63 43.36
C ILE A 240 48.23 -15.89 43.72
N LYS A 241 47.63 -16.29 44.85
CA LYS A 241 46.75 -15.56 45.82
C LYS A 241 45.46 -14.83 45.38
N GLU A 242 44.33 -15.35 45.85
CA GLU A 242 43.24 -14.55 46.45
C GLU A 242 43.70 -13.87 47.77
N PRO A 243 42.86 -13.01 48.39
CA PRO A 243 42.16 -13.55 49.56
C PRO A 243 40.64 -13.31 49.60
N LYS A 244 40.00 -14.21 50.37
CA LYS A 244 38.59 -14.31 50.81
C LYS A 244 38.20 -13.10 51.71
N THR A 245 36.96 -12.90 52.22
CA THR A 245 36.01 -13.91 52.74
C THR A 245 34.58 -13.35 52.99
N THR A 246 33.62 -14.28 53.09
CA THR A 246 32.34 -14.26 53.86
C THR A 246 31.10 -13.57 53.30
N LEU A 247 29.96 -14.27 53.46
CA LEU A 247 28.59 -13.81 53.27
C LEU A 247 28.04 -13.25 54.60
N GLN A 248 26.94 -12.48 54.53
CA GLN A 248 25.87 -12.60 55.51
C GLN A 248 24.49 -12.34 54.88
N THR A 249 23.49 -13.14 55.28
CA THR A 249 22.05 -12.92 55.04
C THR A 249 21.56 -11.72 55.89
N VAL A 250 20.38 -11.14 55.71
CA VAL A 250 19.03 -11.67 56.04
C VAL A 250 17.95 -10.89 55.24
N GLN A 251 16.73 -11.42 55.19
CA GLN A 251 15.54 -10.84 54.55
C GLN A 251 15.11 -9.48 55.15
N SER A 252 14.39 -8.70 54.35
CA SER A 252 13.02 -8.30 54.75
C SER A 252 12.16 -7.99 53.52
N MET A 253 10.85 -8.23 53.62
CA MET A 253 9.83 -7.61 52.76
C MET A 253 9.37 -6.29 53.39
N LEU A 254 8.75 -5.40 52.62
CA LEU A 254 7.47 -4.78 53.00
C LEU A 254 6.78 -4.05 51.84
N HIS A 255 5.51 -3.69 52.06
CA HIS A 255 4.53 -3.22 51.09
C HIS A 255 4.74 -1.80 50.56
N VAL A 256 4.14 -1.54 49.39
CA VAL A 256 3.69 -0.22 48.93
C VAL A 256 2.23 0.00 49.36
N PRO A 257 1.89 1.19 49.90
CA PRO A 257 0.60 1.83 49.64
C PRO A 257 0.75 3.30 49.15
N PRO A 258 -0.32 3.98 48.68
CA PRO A 258 -0.20 4.99 47.60
C PRO A 258 -0.83 6.38 47.88
N SER A 259 -0.88 7.23 46.82
CA SER A 259 -1.77 8.40 46.62
C SER A 259 -1.42 9.70 47.39
N GLN A 260 -1.76 10.93 46.92
CA GLN A 260 -2.23 11.41 45.60
C GLN A 260 -1.94 12.94 45.42
N VAL A 261 -1.85 13.38 44.15
CA VAL A 261 -2.13 14.70 43.52
C VAL A 261 -2.47 15.93 44.40
N LEU A 262 -1.84 17.10 44.14
CA LEU A 262 -2.49 18.40 43.78
C LEU A 262 -1.48 19.55 43.44
N PHE A 263 -1.99 20.69 42.95
CA PHE A 263 -1.30 21.84 42.31
C PHE A 263 -0.75 22.92 43.27
N ILE A 264 0.10 23.86 42.78
CA ILE A 264 -0.09 25.35 42.78
C ILE A 264 1.13 26.13 42.16
N GLN A 265 0.95 27.41 41.78
CA GLN A 265 1.88 28.35 41.09
C GLN A 265 2.68 29.27 42.08
N SER A 266 3.54 30.27 41.78
CA SER A 266 3.83 31.18 40.62
C SER A 266 5.31 31.73 40.74
N SER A 267 5.86 32.84 40.18
CA SER A 267 5.52 33.96 39.24
C SER A 267 6.80 34.77 38.86
N HIS A 268 6.70 35.73 37.91
CA HIS A 268 7.66 36.85 37.57
C HIS A 268 8.93 36.49 36.74
N ALA A 269 9.52 37.36 35.89
CA ALA A 269 9.35 38.81 35.62
C ALA A 269 9.56 39.19 34.12
N GLY A 270 9.36 40.47 33.73
CA GLY A 270 9.43 41.02 32.35
C GLY A 270 10.81 41.56 31.90
N PRO A 271 10.95 42.58 31.01
CA PRO A 271 10.02 43.73 30.79
C PRO A 271 9.78 44.25 29.33
N SER A 272 8.88 45.25 29.21
CA SER A 272 8.79 46.32 28.16
C SER A 272 8.41 45.96 26.69
N SER A 273 7.66 46.79 25.94
CA SER A 273 7.00 48.09 26.23
C SER A 273 5.83 48.46 25.27
N THR A 274 5.02 49.45 25.69
CA THR A 274 4.10 50.34 24.90
C THR A 274 2.74 49.82 24.38
N VAL A 275 1.82 50.79 24.23
CA VAL A 275 0.33 50.81 24.35
C VAL A 275 -0.13 52.19 23.76
N PRO A 276 -1.40 52.54 23.37
CA PRO A 276 -2.76 51.94 23.50
C PRO A 276 -3.45 51.73 22.10
N ALA A 277 -4.77 51.61 21.84
CA ALA A 277 -6.01 51.91 22.60
C ALA A 277 -7.29 51.23 22.04
N GLN A 278 -8.29 51.00 22.92
CA GLN A 278 -9.77 51.14 22.73
C GLN A 278 -10.51 50.30 21.65
N SER A 279 -11.81 49.95 21.78
CA SER A 279 -12.82 50.22 22.83
C SER A 279 -14.06 49.28 22.79
N GLN A 280 -14.67 49.08 23.97
CA GLN A 280 -16.12 48.95 24.28
C GLN A 280 -16.96 47.66 23.99
N ASP A 281 -17.35 47.03 25.11
CA ASP A 281 -18.73 46.94 25.67
C ASP A 281 -19.71 45.74 25.49
N GLN A 282 -19.80 44.97 26.59
CA GLN A 282 -20.98 44.81 27.49
C GLN A 282 -22.19 43.88 27.18
N LEU A 283 -22.29 42.82 28.01
CA LEU A 283 -23.41 42.47 28.95
C LEU A 283 -24.83 42.13 28.41
N PRO A 284 -25.78 41.64 29.24
CA PRO A 284 -25.69 41.17 30.64
C PRO A 284 -26.18 39.73 30.92
N THR A 285 -25.96 39.30 32.17
CA THR A 285 -26.43 38.06 32.82
C THR A 285 -27.82 38.16 33.47
N GLY A 286 -28.42 37.03 33.83
CA GLY A 286 -29.54 36.93 34.80
C GLY A 286 -29.34 35.78 35.80
N ALA A 287 -29.72 36.00 37.07
CA ALA A 287 -29.59 35.07 38.21
C ALA A 287 -30.66 33.94 38.19
N GLY A 288 -30.62 32.88 39.01
CA GLY A 288 -29.66 32.48 40.05
C GLY A 288 -30.22 32.54 41.47
N ASP A 289 -30.31 31.40 42.17
CA ASP A 289 -30.44 31.33 43.64
C ASP A 289 -30.07 29.94 44.21
N LYS A 290 -30.07 29.77 45.55
CA LYS A 290 -29.67 28.54 46.28
C LYS A 290 -30.78 28.01 47.19
N ASP A 291 -30.73 26.74 47.59
CA ASP A 291 -30.61 26.39 49.04
C ASP A 291 -30.17 24.93 49.34
N GLU A 292 -29.99 24.63 50.63
CA GLU A 292 -29.67 23.34 51.27
C GLU A 292 -30.84 22.32 51.23
N GLY A 293 -30.71 21.01 51.53
CA GLY A 293 -29.53 20.18 51.82
C GLY A 293 -29.82 19.06 52.85
N LYS A 294 -29.83 17.77 52.44
CA LYS A 294 -29.78 16.62 53.37
C LYS A 294 -29.39 15.29 52.69
N LYS A 295 -28.90 14.33 53.49
CA LYS A 295 -28.65 12.93 53.12
C LYS A 295 -29.88 12.07 53.42
N ASP A 296 -30.07 10.97 52.69
CA ASP A 296 -29.82 9.62 53.25
C ASP A 296 -29.77 8.55 52.15
N SER A 297 -29.45 7.31 52.54
CA SER A 297 -28.92 6.26 51.66
C SER A 297 -29.97 5.34 51.02
N SER A 298 -29.74 4.95 49.77
CA SER A 298 -29.79 3.54 49.34
C SER A 298 -29.11 3.35 47.97
N SER A 299 -28.98 2.09 47.55
CA SER A 299 -28.29 1.63 46.34
C SER A 299 -29.13 1.83 45.07
N ASP A 300 -28.48 2.24 43.98
CA ASP A 300 -28.95 1.95 42.61
C ASP A 300 -27.76 1.57 41.72
N ASP A 301 -27.87 0.42 41.03
CA ASP A 301 -26.84 -0.12 40.15
C ASP A 301 -27.01 0.47 38.74
N ALA A 302 -26.50 1.68 38.55
CA ALA A 302 -26.70 2.49 37.35
C ALA A 302 -25.95 1.92 36.13
N SER A 303 -26.60 0.97 35.45
CA SER A 303 -26.19 0.38 34.18
C SER A 303 -25.98 1.44 33.08
N LYS A 304 -24.73 1.87 32.91
CA LYS A 304 -24.36 2.71 31.75
C LYS A 304 -24.39 1.87 30.48
N ASP A 305 -25.47 2.01 29.73
CA ASP A 305 -25.65 1.42 28.39
C ASP A 305 -24.46 1.78 27.49
N ASN A 306 -23.66 0.78 27.15
CA ASN A 306 -22.69 0.88 26.08
C ASN A 306 -23.47 0.85 24.75
N LYS A 307 -23.86 2.03 24.26
CA LYS A 307 -24.25 2.21 22.85
C LYS A 307 -23.05 1.90 21.97
N LYS A 308 -22.92 0.62 21.66
CA LYS A 308 -21.91 0.03 20.80
C LYS A 308 -22.22 0.43 19.36
N ASP A 309 -21.42 1.34 18.80
CA ASP A 309 -21.55 1.75 17.40
C ASP A 309 -21.40 0.54 16.48
N ASN A 310 -22.52 0.10 15.89
CA ASN A 310 -22.53 -0.90 14.84
C ASN A 310 -22.17 -0.20 13.52
N CYS A 311 -21.23 -0.77 12.78
CA CYS A 311 -20.85 -0.27 11.48
C CYS A 311 -21.85 -0.78 10.43
N ASP A 312 -22.55 0.15 9.77
CA ASP A 312 -23.54 -0.16 8.72
C ASP A 312 -22.91 -0.65 7.39
N GLU A 313 -21.58 -0.78 7.31
CA GLU A 313 -20.92 -1.50 6.21
C GLU A 313 -21.07 -3.02 6.35
N ILE A 314 -21.16 -3.72 5.22
CA ILE A 314 -21.13 -5.18 5.15
C ILE A 314 -19.67 -5.68 5.18
N CYS A 315 -19.39 -6.62 6.08
CA CYS A 315 -18.07 -7.21 6.25
C CYS A 315 -17.63 -7.96 4.99
N LEU A 316 -16.76 -7.33 4.19
CA LEU A 316 -16.25 -7.93 2.95
C LEU A 316 -15.56 -9.28 3.18
N PHE A 317 -14.83 -9.44 4.29
CA PHE A 317 -14.22 -10.72 4.66
C PHE A 317 -15.26 -11.79 4.99
N TYR A 318 -16.45 -11.43 5.50
CA TYR A 318 -17.54 -12.40 5.72
C TYR A 318 -18.21 -12.79 4.41
N VAL A 319 -18.42 -11.83 3.49
CA VAL A 319 -18.88 -12.11 2.12
C VAL A 319 -17.97 -13.18 1.49
N TRP A 320 -16.66 -13.07 1.65
CA TRP A 320 -15.64 -14.04 1.17
C TRP A 320 -15.43 -15.27 2.07
N LYS A 321 -16.22 -15.50 3.13
CA LYS A 321 -16.07 -16.58 4.12
C LYS A 321 -14.75 -16.58 4.93
N TYR A 322 -13.93 -15.52 4.83
CA TYR A 322 -12.66 -15.38 5.53
C TYR A 322 -12.76 -14.69 6.91
N CYS A 323 -13.89 -14.04 7.24
CA CYS A 323 -14.08 -13.40 8.55
C CYS A 323 -14.14 -14.43 9.68
N LYS A 324 -13.12 -14.43 10.55
CA LYS A 324 -13.01 -15.32 11.72
C LYS A 324 -13.69 -14.77 12.98
N ASN A 325 -14.13 -13.51 12.98
CA ASN A 325 -14.61 -12.82 14.17
C ASN A 325 -16.04 -13.21 14.60
N LYS A 326 -16.78 -13.98 13.77
CA LYS A 326 -18.17 -14.41 14.04
C LYS A 326 -19.04 -13.23 14.53
N GLY A 327 -19.85 -13.40 15.58
CA GLY A 327 -20.68 -12.33 16.17
C GLY A 327 -19.92 -11.21 16.90
N LYS A 328 -18.59 -11.14 16.79
CA LYS A 328 -17.75 -10.03 17.31
C LYS A 328 -17.25 -9.08 16.22
N CYS A 329 -17.64 -9.26 14.94
CA CYS A 329 -17.37 -8.25 13.92
C CYS A 329 -18.23 -6.98 14.17
N GLN A 330 -17.66 -5.80 13.89
CA GLN A 330 -18.37 -4.52 13.96
C GLN A 330 -19.21 -4.27 12.70
N SER A 331 -18.76 -4.78 11.54
CA SER A 331 -19.43 -4.69 10.24
C SER A 331 -20.44 -5.84 10.06
N VAL A 332 -21.55 -5.57 9.37
CA VAL A 332 -22.66 -6.51 9.22
C VAL A 332 -22.27 -7.76 8.42
N HIS A 333 -22.61 -8.93 8.97
CA HIS A 333 -22.37 -10.21 8.32
C HIS A 333 -23.53 -10.57 7.39
N TYR A 334 -23.36 -10.32 6.09
CA TYR A 334 -24.31 -10.73 5.06
C TYR A 334 -23.61 -11.40 3.85
N HIS A 335 -24.34 -12.22 3.09
CA HIS A 335 -23.73 -13.04 2.04
C HIS A 335 -23.63 -12.36 0.66
N LEU A 336 -24.37 -11.27 0.44
CA LEU A 336 -24.32 -10.39 -0.74
C LEU A 336 -23.59 -9.07 -0.40
N PRO A 337 -23.09 -8.31 -1.38
CA PRO A 337 -22.45 -7.01 -1.14
C PRO A 337 -23.44 -5.88 -0.80
N TYR A 338 -24.74 -6.18 -0.71
CA TYR A 338 -25.83 -5.29 -0.29
C TYR A 338 -26.79 -6.04 0.64
N LYS A 339 -27.48 -5.30 1.50
CA LYS A 339 -28.59 -5.81 2.34
C LYS A 339 -29.63 -4.71 2.50
N TRP A 340 -30.91 -5.07 2.45
CA TRP A 340 -32.04 -4.16 2.64
C TRP A 340 -32.79 -4.46 3.94
N GLU A 341 -33.02 -3.43 4.74
CA GLU A 341 -33.66 -3.56 6.05
C GLU A 341 -34.78 -2.52 6.20
N ILE A 342 -35.84 -2.90 6.91
CA ILE A 342 -36.98 -2.05 7.25
C ILE A 342 -37.05 -1.85 8.77
N HIS A 343 -37.34 -0.62 9.21
CA HIS A 343 -37.49 -0.29 10.62
C HIS A 343 -38.93 -0.58 11.08
N ASP A 344 -39.09 -1.42 12.09
CA ASP A 344 -40.40 -1.80 12.65
C ASP A 344 -40.91 -0.86 13.76
N GLY A 345 -40.09 0.10 14.19
CA GLY A 345 -40.32 0.97 15.35
C GLY A 345 -39.33 0.77 16.50
N SER A 346 -38.54 -0.31 16.51
CA SER A 346 -37.51 -0.60 17.52
C SER A 346 -36.25 -1.26 16.97
N PHE A 347 -36.34 -2.01 15.87
CA PHE A 347 -35.26 -2.77 15.26
C PHE A 347 -35.31 -2.72 13.73
N TRP A 348 -34.15 -2.94 13.12
CA TRP A 348 -34.01 -3.17 11.68
C TRP A 348 -34.25 -4.65 11.36
N ARG A 349 -35.29 -4.96 10.57
CA ARG A 349 -35.61 -6.32 10.09
C ARG A 349 -35.22 -6.48 8.63
N GLU A 350 -34.80 -7.68 8.25
CA GLU A 350 -34.44 -8.02 6.87
C GLU A 350 -35.67 -8.03 5.94
N LEU A 351 -35.59 -7.37 4.79
CA LEU A 351 -36.68 -7.33 3.81
C LEU A 351 -36.75 -8.61 2.97
N SER A 352 -37.94 -8.99 2.49
CA SER A 352 -38.09 -10.17 1.62
C SER A 352 -37.68 -9.88 0.17
N ARG A 353 -37.03 -10.85 -0.48
CA ARG A 353 -36.54 -10.80 -1.87
C ARG A 353 -35.71 -9.54 -2.20
N MET A 354 -34.75 -9.19 -1.35
CA MET A 354 -33.92 -7.99 -1.48
C MET A 354 -33.19 -7.83 -2.82
N GLU A 355 -32.98 -8.91 -3.57
CA GLU A 355 -32.41 -8.87 -4.92
C GLU A 355 -33.33 -8.20 -5.95
N GLU A 356 -34.66 -8.32 -5.80
CA GLU A 356 -35.63 -7.52 -6.59
C GLU A 356 -35.50 -6.03 -6.26
N ILE A 357 -35.37 -5.72 -4.96
CA ILE A 357 -35.31 -4.36 -4.41
C ILE A 357 -34.02 -3.67 -4.86
N GLU A 358 -32.88 -4.35 -4.71
CA GLU A 358 -31.57 -3.89 -5.19
C GLU A 358 -31.59 -3.65 -6.70
N LYS A 359 -32.09 -4.61 -7.50
CA LYS A 359 -32.13 -4.48 -8.95
C LYS A 359 -32.93 -3.26 -9.41
N ALA A 360 -34.07 -2.99 -8.77
CA ALA A 360 -34.86 -1.80 -9.06
C ALA A 360 -34.15 -0.52 -8.61
N TYR A 361 -33.56 -0.51 -7.41
CA TYR A 361 -32.82 0.64 -6.89
C TYR A 361 -31.62 1.03 -7.78
N CYS A 362 -30.87 0.06 -8.30
CA CYS A 362 -29.69 0.30 -9.15
C CYS A 362 -29.99 1.11 -10.41
N ASP A 363 -31.19 1.00 -10.99
CA ASP A 363 -31.61 1.80 -12.14
C ASP A 363 -32.07 3.20 -11.65
N PRO A 364 -31.38 4.30 -12.03
CA PRO A 364 -31.73 5.64 -11.57
C PRO A 364 -33.12 6.10 -12.05
N LYS A 365 -33.71 5.46 -13.07
CA LYS A 365 -35.09 5.75 -13.54
C LYS A 365 -36.14 5.39 -12.47
N ASN A 366 -35.84 4.46 -11.57
CA ASN A 366 -36.76 4.05 -10.51
C ASN A 366 -36.62 4.96 -9.29
N SER A 367 -37.64 5.81 -9.09
CA SER A 367 -37.84 6.57 -7.85
C SER A 367 -38.54 5.74 -6.75
N SER A 368 -39.26 4.68 -7.13
CA SER A 368 -40.00 3.81 -6.21
C SER A 368 -40.24 2.41 -6.81
N MET A 369 -40.67 1.47 -5.96
CA MET A 369 -41.20 0.16 -6.33
C MET A 369 -42.62 0.01 -5.77
N ALA A 370 -43.61 0.35 -6.59
CA ALA A 370 -45.03 0.31 -6.21
C ALA A 370 -45.50 -1.08 -5.75
N SER A 371 -44.99 -2.17 -6.37
CA SER A 371 -45.31 -3.56 -5.98
C SER A 371 -44.88 -3.95 -4.57
N ARG A 372 -44.10 -3.11 -3.88
CA ARG A 372 -43.71 -3.27 -2.47
C ARG A 372 -43.97 -2.02 -1.62
N ASN A 373 -44.59 -0.97 -2.17
CA ASN A 373 -44.75 0.36 -1.55
C ASN A 373 -43.43 1.01 -1.08
N ILE A 374 -42.28 0.66 -1.69
CA ILE A 374 -40.97 1.22 -1.34
C ILE A 374 -40.71 2.49 -2.15
N ASN A 375 -40.29 3.58 -1.51
CA ASN A 375 -39.83 4.80 -2.15
C ASN A 375 -38.31 4.94 -1.95
N PHE A 376 -37.56 4.99 -3.05
CA PHE A 376 -36.09 5.06 -3.06
C PHE A 376 -35.53 6.47 -2.90
N GLN A 377 -36.37 7.51 -3.03
CA GLN A 377 -35.97 8.90 -2.83
C GLN A 377 -36.12 9.31 -1.36
N THR A 378 -37.17 8.84 -0.68
CA THR A 378 -37.39 9.06 0.77
C THR A 378 -36.83 7.95 1.64
N MET A 379 -36.40 6.83 1.05
CA MET A 379 -35.94 5.62 1.76
C MET A 379 -36.98 5.12 2.77
N THR A 380 -38.22 4.93 2.31
CA THR A 380 -39.36 4.45 3.12
C THR A 380 -40.11 3.30 2.45
N CYS A 381 -40.88 2.54 3.24
CA CYS A 381 -41.83 1.53 2.79
C CYS A 381 -43.18 1.79 3.47
N SER A 382 -44.17 2.26 2.71
CA SER A 382 -45.40 2.88 3.23
C SER A 382 -45.10 4.02 4.22
N SER A 383 -45.05 3.71 5.53
CA SER A 383 -44.75 4.64 6.63
C SER A 383 -43.49 4.30 7.43
N SER A 384 -42.86 3.13 7.20
CA SER A 384 -41.63 2.71 7.87
C SER A 384 -40.38 3.21 7.13
N LEU A 385 -39.31 3.50 7.87
CA LEU A 385 -37.98 3.75 7.30
C LEU A 385 -37.40 2.47 6.68
N VAL A 386 -36.60 2.62 5.62
CA VAL A 386 -35.86 1.55 4.94
C VAL A 386 -34.40 1.98 4.81
N ARG A 387 -33.45 1.05 4.91
CA ARG A 387 -32.03 1.31 4.63
C ARG A 387 -31.40 0.24 3.76
N ARG A 388 -30.37 0.64 3.01
CA ARG A 388 -29.50 -0.24 2.24
C ARG A 388 -28.10 -0.20 2.83
N LEU A 389 -27.62 -1.34 3.33
CA LEU A 389 -26.25 -1.57 3.74
C LEU A 389 -25.41 -2.01 2.54
N SER A 390 -24.10 -1.73 2.54
CA SER A 390 -23.20 -2.08 1.43
C SER A 390 -21.81 -2.50 1.88
N THR A 391 -21.11 -3.29 1.07
CA THR A 391 -19.65 -3.41 1.18
C THR A 391 -18.97 -2.07 0.88
N PRO A 392 -17.72 -1.88 1.35
CA PRO A 392 -16.96 -0.65 1.09
C PRO A 392 -16.91 -0.25 -0.38
N SER A 393 -16.80 1.05 -0.64
CA SER A 393 -16.75 1.62 -1.99
C SER A 393 -15.54 1.10 -2.77
N SER A 394 -15.74 0.80 -4.06
CA SER A 394 -14.67 0.29 -4.93
C SER A 394 -13.51 1.28 -5.11
N VAL A 395 -13.72 2.58 -4.87
CA VAL A 395 -12.64 3.58 -4.98
C VAL A 395 -11.70 3.57 -3.77
N THR A 396 -12.20 3.23 -2.57
CA THR A 396 -11.39 3.17 -1.35
C THR A 396 -10.69 1.82 -1.18
N LYS A 397 -11.18 0.76 -1.85
CA LYS A 397 -10.58 -0.59 -1.84
C LYS A 397 -10.50 -1.20 -3.26
N PRO A 398 -9.81 -0.57 -4.23
CA PRO A 398 -9.88 -0.91 -5.67
C PRO A 398 -9.28 -2.27 -6.06
N THR A 399 -8.47 -2.87 -5.19
CA THR A 399 -7.91 -4.22 -5.39
C THR A 399 -8.83 -5.34 -4.88
N PHE A 400 -9.96 -5.01 -4.26
CA PHE A 400 -10.83 -5.97 -3.60
C PHE A 400 -12.12 -6.27 -4.41
N LEU A 401 -12.30 -7.54 -4.77
CA LEU A 401 -13.51 -8.03 -5.42
C LEU A 401 -14.72 -8.03 -4.45
N LEU A 402 -15.92 -7.74 -4.98
CA LEU A 402 -17.19 -7.55 -4.24
C LEU A 402 -17.25 -6.29 -3.35
N THR A 403 -16.36 -5.31 -3.55
CA THR A 403 -16.61 -3.91 -3.16
C THR A 403 -17.78 -3.33 -3.95
N THR A 404 -18.49 -2.34 -3.39
CA THR A 404 -19.61 -1.70 -4.10
C THR A 404 -19.08 -0.67 -5.08
N GLN A 405 -19.22 -0.94 -6.38
CA GLN A 405 -19.01 0.07 -7.42
C GLN A 405 -20.20 1.03 -7.42
N TRP A 406 -19.92 2.32 -7.22
CA TRP A 406 -20.92 3.39 -7.28
C TRP A 406 -20.80 4.13 -8.61
N ILE A 407 -21.95 4.45 -9.18
CA ILE A 407 -22.14 5.16 -10.44
C ILE A 407 -22.90 6.45 -10.16
N TRP A 408 -22.49 7.53 -10.80
CA TRP A 408 -23.09 8.84 -10.67
C TRP A 408 -23.77 9.25 -11.98
N TYR A 409 -24.98 9.78 -11.89
CA TYR A 409 -25.79 10.22 -13.03
C TYR A 409 -26.24 11.67 -12.86
N TRP A 410 -26.49 12.36 -13.96
CA TRP A 410 -27.21 13.64 -13.99
C TRP A 410 -28.45 13.54 -14.86
N LYS A 411 -29.50 14.30 -14.52
CA LYS A 411 -30.74 14.34 -15.30
C LYS A 411 -30.64 15.40 -16.40
N ASN A 412 -30.83 14.99 -17.65
CA ASN A 412 -30.82 15.88 -18.80
C ASN A 412 -32.19 16.59 -18.99
N ASN A 413 -32.29 17.45 -20.00
CA ASN A 413 -33.52 18.23 -20.26
C ASN A 413 -34.70 17.38 -20.78
N GLU A 414 -34.46 16.13 -21.16
CA GLU A 414 -35.47 15.17 -21.61
C GLU A 414 -35.87 14.19 -20.48
N ASP A 415 -35.58 14.55 -19.22
CA ASP A 415 -35.75 13.72 -18.02
C ASP A 415 -34.99 12.38 -18.02
N LYS A 416 -34.03 12.18 -18.95
CA LYS A 416 -33.17 11.00 -19.00
C LYS A 416 -31.99 11.15 -18.02
N TRP A 417 -31.62 10.05 -17.36
CA TRP A 417 -30.40 9.96 -16.56
C TRP A 417 -29.22 9.55 -17.46
N ILE A 418 -28.13 10.32 -17.42
CA ILE A 418 -26.89 10.12 -18.18
C ILE A 418 -25.74 9.89 -17.19
N GLU A 419 -24.86 8.91 -17.42
CA GLU A 419 -23.72 8.66 -16.52
C GLU A 419 -22.65 9.78 -16.62
N TYR A 420 -22.07 10.14 -15.48
CA TYR A 420 -20.91 11.02 -15.42
C TYR A 420 -19.66 10.35 -16.00
N GLY A 421 -19.24 10.84 -17.17
CA GLY A 421 -18.08 10.34 -17.94
C GLY A 421 -18.45 9.48 -19.14
N GLU A 422 -19.72 9.17 -19.35
CA GLU A 422 -20.24 8.55 -20.58
C GLU A 422 -20.38 9.62 -21.68
N GLN A 423 -20.24 9.21 -22.96
CA GLN A 423 -20.31 10.11 -24.11
C GLN A 423 -21.66 9.97 -24.83
N GLU A 424 -22.41 11.06 -24.96
CA GLU A 424 -23.46 11.15 -25.98
C GLU A 424 -22.79 11.32 -27.36
N GLU A 425 -23.24 10.55 -28.36
CA GLU A 425 -22.61 10.53 -29.69
C GLU A 425 -22.63 11.93 -30.34
N GLY A 426 -21.43 12.50 -30.56
CA GLY A 426 -21.24 13.74 -31.32
C GLY A 426 -20.75 14.96 -30.53
N ASN A 427 -20.59 14.91 -29.20
CA ASN A 427 -20.11 16.06 -28.41
C ASN A 427 -18.93 15.74 -27.48
N SER A 428 -17.79 16.40 -27.72
CA SER A 428 -16.56 16.25 -26.93
C SER A 428 -16.64 17.01 -25.59
N MET A 429 -17.20 16.36 -24.56
CA MET A 429 -17.45 16.96 -23.24
C MET A 429 -16.52 16.43 -22.14
N THR A 430 -15.86 17.34 -21.42
CA THR A 430 -14.89 17.05 -20.34
C THR A 430 -15.54 16.74 -18.99
N SER A 431 -16.57 15.90 -18.96
CA SER A 431 -17.26 15.55 -17.72
C SER A 431 -16.38 14.68 -16.79
N PRO A 432 -16.30 14.95 -15.48
CA PRO A 432 -15.61 14.06 -14.54
C PRO A 432 -16.31 12.69 -14.49
N SER A 433 -15.55 11.61 -14.32
CA SER A 433 -16.10 10.26 -14.28
C SER A 433 -16.73 9.91 -12.93
N SER A 434 -17.69 8.98 -12.93
CA SER A 434 -18.29 8.38 -11.72
C SER A 434 -17.28 8.04 -10.62
N ALA A 435 -16.10 7.52 -10.98
CA ALA A 435 -15.05 7.16 -10.04
C ALA A 435 -14.33 8.37 -9.41
N ILE A 436 -14.21 9.50 -10.12
CA ILE A 436 -13.64 10.75 -9.57
C ILE A 436 -14.66 11.38 -8.60
N ILE A 437 -15.92 11.46 -9.01
CA ILE A 437 -17.00 12.01 -8.19
C ILE A 437 -17.18 11.18 -6.90
N GLU A 438 -17.15 9.85 -7.01
CA GLU A 438 -17.24 8.96 -5.85
C GLU A 438 -16.06 9.12 -4.88
N ASN A 439 -14.82 9.34 -5.35
CA ASN A 439 -13.69 9.65 -4.45
C ASN A 439 -13.91 10.95 -3.66
N LEU A 440 -14.42 11.99 -4.31
CA LEU A 440 -14.70 13.28 -3.66
C LEU A 440 -15.86 13.17 -2.66
N TYR A 441 -16.90 12.40 -2.99
CA TYR A 441 -18.01 12.12 -2.07
C TYR A 441 -17.60 11.29 -0.85
N GLN A 442 -16.66 10.35 -1.01
CA GLN A 442 -16.09 9.58 0.10
C GLN A 442 -15.19 10.44 1.01
N ALA A 443 -14.63 11.55 0.51
CA ALA A 443 -13.84 12.50 1.29
C ALA A 443 -14.72 13.51 2.05
N ASP A 444 -15.75 14.06 1.42
CA ASP A 444 -16.77 14.90 2.07
C ASP A 444 -18.15 14.77 1.37
N PRO A 445 -19.10 14.02 1.98
CA PRO A 445 -20.48 13.89 1.49
C PRO A 445 -21.31 15.19 1.46
N SER A 446 -20.81 16.29 2.04
CA SER A 446 -21.45 17.61 2.04
C SER A 446 -20.80 18.62 1.09
N ALA A 447 -19.71 18.26 0.40
CA ALA A 447 -18.95 19.19 -0.42
C ALA A 447 -19.73 19.76 -1.62
N ILE A 448 -19.27 20.93 -2.07
CA ILE A 448 -19.63 21.53 -3.36
C ILE A 448 -18.38 21.50 -4.25
N VAL A 449 -18.42 20.70 -5.31
CA VAL A 449 -17.29 20.44 -6.21
C VAL A 449 -17.45 21.24 -7.51
N PRO A 450 -16.61 22.24 -7.80
CA PRO A 450 -16.60 22.90 -9.09
C PRO A 450 -15.95 22.02 -10.17
N PHE A 451 -16.55 21.96 -11.36
CA PHE A 451 -15.98 21.29 -12.54
C PHE A 451 -16.36 22.01 -13.84
N GLN A 452 -15.66 21.71 -14.94
CA GLN A 452 -15.94 22.28 -16.25
C GLN A 452 -16.24 21.18 -17.27
N ALA A 453 -17.41 21.27 -17.91
CA ALA A 453 -17.80 20.41 -19.02
C ALA A 453 -18.05 21.27 -20.26
N GLY A 454 -17.16 21.15 -21.25
CA GLY A 454 -17.20 21.98 -22.46
C GLY A 454 -16.96 23.46 -22.15
N GLN A 455 -17.80 24.34 -22.68
CA GLN A 455 -17.73 25.79 -22.46
C GLN A 455 -18.40 26.24 -21.14
N HIS A 456 -18.84 25.31 -20.29
CA HIS A 456 -19.65 25.63 -19.13
C HIS A 456 -19.01 25.13 -17.82
N GLN A 457 -18.97 26.01 -16.83
CA GLN A 457 -18.61 25.66 -15.46
C GLN A 457 -19.87 25.29 -14.66
N TYR A 458 -19.72 24.28 -13.82
CA TYR A 458 -20.76 23.71 -12.99
C TYR A 458 -20.28 23.50 -11.56
N GLU A 459 -21.18 23.60 -10.60
CA GLU A 459 -20.99 23.21 -9.21
C GLU A 459 -21.82 21.97 -8.93
N LEU A 460 -21.19 20.91 -8.41
CA LEU A 460 -21.83 19.67 -8.01
C LEU A 460 -21.97 19.65 -6.50
N ASN A 461 -23.19 19.78 -5.99
CA ASN A 461 -23.49 19.82 -4.57
C ASN A 461 -24.01 18.45 -4.11
N PHE A 462 -23.21 17.75 -3.31
CA PHE A 462 -23.53 16.41 -2.82
C PHE A 462 -24.70 16.41 -1.83
N LYS A 463 -24.74 17.37 -0.89
CA LYS A 463 -25.79 17.49 0.13
C LYS A 463 -27.18 17.71 -0.47
N GLU A 464 -27.25 18.54 -1.51
CA GLU A 464 -28.48 18.85 -2.25
C GLU A 464 -28.80 17.82 -3.33
N MET A 465 -27.89 16.90 -3.63
CA MET A 465 -27.94 16.00 -4.80
C MET A 465 -28.30 16.74 -6.11
N THR A 466 -27.57 17.82 -6.41
CA THR A 466 -27.78 18.61 -7.65
C THR A 466 -26.49 19.15 -8.29
N GLN A 467 -26.58 19.40 -9.60
CA GLN A 467 -25.58 20.11 -10.41
C GLN A 467 -26.14 21.48 -10.81
N THR A 468 -25.41 22.57 -10.56
CA THR A 468 -25.81 23.93 -10.92
C THR A 468 -24.86 24.51 -11.97
N ASN A 469 -25.37 25.08 -13.06
CA ASN A 469 -24.54 25.85 -14.01
C ASN A 469 -24.19 27.22 -13.41
N ILE A 470 -22.91 27.58 -13.35
CA ILE A 470 -22.47 28.80 -12.67
C ILE A 470 -22.94 30.07 -13.40
N ALA A 471 -22.99 30.04 -14.75
CA ALA A 471 -23.35 31.20 -15.57
C ALA A 471 -24.88 31.40 -15.66
N PHE A 472 -25.63 30.35 -16.01
CA PHE A 472 -27.08 30.40 -16.26
C PHE A 472 -27.92 30.10 -15.01
N LYS A 473 -27.30 29.73 -13.89
CA LYS A 473 -27.95 29.32 -12.62
C LYS A 473 -28.98 28.19 -12.73
N THR A 474 -28.96 27.44 -13.83
CA THR A 474 -29.82 26.26 -14.04
C THR A 474 -29.38 25.10 -13.15
N LYS A 475 -30.30 24.62 -12.29
CA LYS A 475 -30.08 23.50 -11.35
C LYS A 475 -30.68 22.21 -11.96
N ARG A 476 -29.88 21.15 -12.05
CA ARG A 476 -30.26 19.79 -12.50
C ARG A 476 -30.13 18.81 -11.34
N GLN A 477 -30.93 17.75 -11.35
CA GLN A 477 -30.81 16.66 -10.37
C GLN A 477 -29.61 15.76 -10.70
N ILE A 478 -28.92 15.26 -9.69
CA ILE A 478 -27.97 14.14 -9.82
C ILE A 478 -28.44 12.94 -9.02
N CYS A 479 -27.96 11.76 -9.37
CA CYS A 479 -28.31 10.50 -8.73
C CYS A 479 -27.05 9.66 -8.50
N ARG A 480 -26.92 9.09 -7.30
CA ARG A 480 -25.87 8.12 -6.98
C ARG A 480 -26.53 6.75 -6.83
N ARG A 481 -26.09 5.76 -7.60
CA ARG A 481 -26.60 4.37 -7.56
C ARG A 481 -25.47 3.36 -7.58
N PRO A 482 -25.62 2.19 -6.95
CA PRO A 482 -24.66 1.10 -7.04
C PRO A 482 -24.83 0.36 -8.37
N LYS A 483 -23.75 -0.24 -8.89
CA LYS A 483 -23.84 -1.20 -9.98
C LYS A 483 -24.46 -2.51 -9.45
N PHE A 484 -25.51 -2.99 -10.11
CA PHE A 484 -26.18 -4.24 -9.70
C PHE A 484 -25.25 -5.45 -9.79
N VAL A 485 -25.38 -6.37 -8.83
CA VAL A 485 -24.70 -7.67 -8.78
C VAL A 485 -25.72 -8.70 -8.30
N SER A 486 -26.00 -9.75 -9.09
CA SER A 486 -26.97 -10.77 -8.67
C SER A 486 -26.41 -11.69 -7.57
N SER A 487 -27.27 -12.39 -6.84
CA SER A 487 -26.85 -13.44 -5.90
C SER A 487 -26.16 -14.61 -6.61
N GLU A 488 -26.43 -14.79 -7.90
CA GLU A 488 -25.70 -15.70 -8.79
C GLU A 488 -24.28 -15.19 -9.07
N ASP A 489 -24.11 -13.91 -9.42
CA ASP A 489 -22.80 -13.29 -9.68
C ASP A 489 -21.93 -13.29 -8.44
N VAL A 490 -22.52 -13.04 -7.26
CA VAL A 490 -21.84 -13.19 -5.96
C VAL A 490 -21.36 -14.62 -5.71
N ARG A 491 -22.11 -15.65 -6.13
CA ARG A 491 -21.65 -17.05 -6.07
C ARG A 491 -20.53 -17.31 -7.07
N LYS A 492 -20.73 -16.94 -8.33
CA LYS A 492 -19.77 -17.11 -9.43
C LYS A 492 -18.42 -16.45 -9.15
N ILE A 493 -18.40 -15.24 -8.60
CA ILE A 493 -17.17 -14.52 -8.23
C ILE A 493 -16.44 -15.28 -7.11
N LYS A 494 -17.16 -15.82 -6.12
CA LYS A 494 -16.57 -16.62 -5.02
C LYS A 494 -16.10 -18.00 -5.43
N THR A 495 -16.67 -18.60 -6.47
CA THR A 495 -16.26 -19.89 -7.03
C THR A 495 -15.35 -19.76 -8.26
N GLY A 496 -14.85 -18.55 -8.56
CA GLY A 496 -14.01 -18.26 -9.74
C GLY A 496 -14.68 -18.54 -11.10
N SER A 497 -15.99 -18.77 -11.12
CA SER A 497 -16.74 -19.34 -12.25
C SER A 497 -17.31 -18.29 -13.22
N GLN A 498 -17.44 -17.03 -12.78
CA GLN A 498 -17.43 -15.84 -13.63
C GLN A 498 -16.52 -14.83 -12.91
N ARG A 499 -15.41 -14.33 -13.49
CA ARG A 499 -15.13 -13.95 -14.89
C ARG A 499 -16.18 -12.97 -15.39
N ASP A 500 -15.92 -11.69 -15.17
CA ASP A 500 -16.69 -10.54 -15.69
C ASP A 500 -17.17 -10.80 -17.13
N SER A 501 -18.40 -10.43 -17.49
CA SER A 501 -18.96 -10.70 -18.81
C SER A 501 -18.29 -9.90 -19.93
N SER A 502 -17.41 -8.95 -19.59
CA SER A 502 -16.44 -8.37 -20.52
C SER A 502 -15.35 -9.35 -20.95
N ILE A 503 -14.95 -10.28 -20.07
CA ILE A 503 -13.86 -11.26 -20.25
C ILE A 503 -14.38 -12.51 -21.00
N PRO A 504 -13.84 -12.81 -22.20
CA PRO A 504 -14.22 -14.01 -22.96
C PRO A 504 -14.03 -15.25 -22.11
N ASN A 505 -15.09 -16.04 -21.96
CA ASN A 505 -15.04 -17.26 -21.15
C ASN A 505 -14.41 -18.43 -21.93
N GLN A 506 -13.29 -18.18 -22.62
CA GLN A 506 -12.55 -19.21 -23.32
C GLN A 506 -11.91 -20.17 -22.29
N PRO A 507 -11.85 -21.47 -22.59
CA PRO A 507 -11.15 -22.43 -21.75
C PRO A 507 -9.63 -22.15 -21.78
N CYS A 508 -8.91 -22.75 -20.82
CA CYS A 508 -7.46 -22.93 -21.01
C CYS A 508 -7.25 -23.78 -22.28
N PRO A 509 -6.16 -23.58 -23.05
CA PRO A 509 -5.91 -24.34 -24.27
C PRO A 509 -5.97 -25.84 -24.03
N SER A 510 -6.56 -26.60 -24.96
CA SER A 510 -6.77 -28.06 -24.82
C SER A 510 -5.48 -28.89 -24.79
N HIS A 511 -4.34 -28.29 -25.12
CA HIS A 511 -3.01 -28.90 -24.98
C HIS A 511 -2.37 -28.66 -23.60
N TRP A 512 -2.99 -27.86 -22.72
CA TRP A 512 -2.52 -27.68 -21.35
C TRP A 512 -2.77 -28.94 -20.51
N ASP A 513 -1.85 -29.24 -19.61
CA ASP A 513 -1.99 -30.30 -18.63
C ASP A 513 -2.95 -29.84 -17.54
N ALA A 514 -4.13 -30.46 -17.49
CA ALA A 514 -5.18 -30.15 -16.53
C ALA A 514 -4.80 -30.45 -15.06
N SER A 515 -3.81 -31.31 -14.82
CA SER A 515 -3.30 -31.60 -13.48
C SER A 515 -2.31 -30.54 -12.98
N ALA A 516 -1.70 -29.78 -13.89
CA ALA A 516 -0.75 -28.71 -13.62
C ALA A 516 -1.37 -27.30 -13.78
N LEU A 517 -2.60 -27.13 -13.30
CA LEU A 517 -3.31 -25.85 -13.27
C LEU A 517 -3.37 -25.29 -11.83
N PRO A 518 -2.57 -24.26 -11.48
CA PRO A 518 -2.64 -23.66 -10.15
C PRO A 518 -3.85 -22.73 -10.01
N ASP A 519 -4.49 -22.73 -8.83
CA ASP A 519 -5.56 -21.79 -8.47
C ASP A 519 -5.08 -20.32 -8.55
N LEU A 520 -3.80 -20.07 -8.24
CA LEU A 520 -3.16 -18.76 -8.30
C LEU A 520 -1.68 -18.89 -8.70
N GLY A 521 -1.25 -18.12 -9.69
CA GLY A 521 0.14 -18.09 -10.17
C GLY A 521 0.31 -18.82 -11.50
N TYR A 522 1.45 -19.51 -11.65
CA TYR A 522 1.81 -20.27 -12.85
C TYR A 522 2.45 -21.61 -12.46
N GLU A 523 2.33 -22.58 -13.34
CA GLU A 523 3.14 -23.81 -13.33
C GLU A 523 3.95 -23.92 -14.65
N ALA A 524 5.09 -24.62 -14.63
CA ALA A 524 6.05 -24.65 -15.74
C ALA A 524 6.30 -26.09 -16.23
N VAL A 525 5.30 -26.65 -16.92
CA VAL A 525 5.26 -28.05 -17.38
C VAL A 525 6.35 -28.31 -18.43
N VAL A 526 7.24 -29.28 -18.19
CA VAL A 526 8.26 -29.69 -19.17
C VAL A 526 7.58 -30.43 -20.33
N ILE A 527 7.80 -29.94 -21.55
CA ILE A 527 7.22 -30.54 -22.76
C ILE A 527 8.10 -31.71 -23.23
N SER A 528 7.48 -32.86 -23.46
CA SER A 528 8.19 -34.05 -23.96
C SER A 528 8.67 -33.86 -25.40
N ASN A 529 9.91 -34.28 -25.68
CA ASN A 529 10.61 -34.01 -26.94
C ASN A 529 10.04 -34.75 -28.17
N VAL A 530 9.19 -35.76 -27.95
CA VAL A 530 8.46 -36.48 -29.02
C VAL A 530 7.17 -35.78 -29.47
N THR A 531 6.75 -34.71 -28.80
CA THR A 531 5.50 -34.00 -29.14
C THR A 531 5.65 -33.10 -30.37
N SER A 532 4.54 -32.91 -31.10
CA SER A 532 4.46 -31.91 -32.18
C SER A 532 4.70 -30.48 -31.67
N GLU A 533 4.21 -30.18 -30.46
CA GLU A 533 4.40 -28.91 -29.75
C GLU A 533 5.90 -28.58 -29.53
N TYR A 534 6.66 -29.50 -28.92
CA TYR A 534 8.10 -29.35 -28.74
C TYR A 534 8.82 -29.16 -30.09
N ASN A 535 8.46 -29.95 -31.09
CA ASN A 535 9.09 -29.88 -32.41
C ASN A 535 8.77 -28.56 -33.15
N GLY A 536 7.58 -27.98 -32.98
CA GLY A 536 7.24 -26.67 -33.52
C GLY A 536 8.07 -25.54 -32.90
N ILE A 537 8.18 -25.48 -31.57
CA ILE A 537 9.00 -24.46 -30.88
C ILE A 537 10.49 -24.66 -31.16
N LYS A 538 10.96 -25.92 -31.22
CA LYS A 538 12.31 -26.27 -31.65
C LYS A 538 12.62 -25.82 -33.07
N GLN A 539 11.70 -26.03 -34.02
CA GLN A 539 11.86 -25.59 -35.40
C GLN A 539 11.96 -24.07 -35.48
N LEU A 540 11.08 -23.34 -34.78
CA LEU A 540 11.09 -21.88 -34.70
C LEU A 540 12.44 -21.34 -34.18
N PHE A 541 12.95 -21.92 -33.08
CA PHE A 541 14.25 -21.56 -32.51
C PHE A 541 15.41 -21.82 -33.49
N HIS A 542 15.48 -23.01 -34.11
CA HIS A 542 16.55 -23.37 -35.03
C HIS A 542 16.47 -22.67 -36.41
N GLN A 543 15.48 -21.81 -36.69
CA GLN A 543 15.52 -20.95 -37.88
C GLN A 543 16.80 -20.10 -37.90
N THR A 544 17.18 -19.56 -36.73
CA THR A 544 18.39 -18.74 -36.55
C THR A 544 19.40 -19.32 -35.55
N MET A 545 18.98 -20.15 -34.59
CA MET A 545 19.86 -20.75 -33.58
C MET A 545 20.23 -22.20 -33.91
N LYS A 546 20.84 -22.43 -35.08
CA LYS A 546 21.18 -23.78 -35.59
C LYS A 546 22.29 -24.49 -34.81
N ASN A 547 23.23 -23.72 -34.23
CA ASN A 547 24.43 -24.27 -33.59
C ASN A 547 24.25 -24.55 -32.08
N TYR A 548 23.08 -24.25 -31.52
CA TYR A 548 22.78 -24.41 -30.09
C TYR A 548 21.91 -25.63 -29.85
N SER A 549 22.09 -26.28 -28.69
CA SER A 549 21.34 -27.46 -28.25
C SER A 549 20.27 -27.08 -27.23
N ILE A 550 19.00 -27.30 -27.58
CA ILE A 550 17.88 -27.17 -26.63
C ILE A 550 17.99 -28.28 -25.57
N LEU A 551 18.04 -27.88 -24.30
CA LEU A 551 18.10 -28.77 -23.14
C LEU A 551 16.69 -29.17 -22.67
N LYS A 552 15.79 -28.19 -22.54
CA LYS A 552 14.36 -28.42 -22.29
C LYS A 552 13.51 -27.24 -22.76
N ILE A 553 12.24 -27.51 -23.02
CA ILE A 553 11.21 -26.48 -23.23
C ILE A 553 10.16 -26.67 -22.12
N GLN A 554 9.78 -25.59 -21.44
CA GLN A 554 8.70 -25.59 -20.46
C GLN A 554 7.53 -24.75 -20.96
N ARG A 555 6.32 -25.31 -21.00
CA ARG A 555 5.09 -24.54 -21.19
C ARG A 555 4.69 -23.89 -19.88
N ILE A 556 4.41 -22.60 -19.91
CA ILE A 556 3.90 -21.83 -18.79
C ILE A 556 2.38 -21.95 -18.80
N GLN A 557 1.82 -22.45 -17.71
CA GLN A 557 0.39 -22.55 -17.48
C GLN A 557 0.00 -21.55 -16.39
N ASN A 558 -0.33 -20.32 -16.79
CA ASN A 558 -0.83 -19.27 -15.90
C ASN A 558 -2.30 -18.94 -16.28
N PRO A 559 -3.28 -19.56 -15.61
CA PRO A 559 -4.70 -19.36 -15.94
C PRO A 559 -5.18 -17.92 -15.78
N SER A 560 -4.49 -17.08 -14.99
CA SER A 560 -4.88 -15.69 -14.76
C SER A 560 -4.38 -14.76 -15.87
N LEU A 561 -3.10 -14.90 -16.27
CA LEU A 561 -2.57 -14.15 -17.41
C LEU A 561 -3.24 -14.56 -18.73
N TRP A 562 -3.58 -15.84 -18.91
CA TRP A 562 -4.28 -16.31 -20.11
C TRP A 562 -5.66 -15.66 -20.27
N LYS A 563 -6.46 -15.56 -19.20
CA LYS A 563 -7.78 -14.88 -19.23
C LYS A 563 -7.65 -13.41 -19.64
N VAL A 564 -6.64 -12.71 -19.12
CA VAL A 564 -6.40 -11.29 -19.42
C VAL A 564 -5.90 -11.10 -20.86
N PHE A 565 -5.05 -12.00 -21.35
CA PHE A 565 -4.57 -12.02 -22.72
C PHE A 565 -5.70 -12.27 -23.73
N GLN A 566 -6.54 -13.29 -23.50
CA GLN A 566 -7.70 -13.55 -24.37
C GLN A 566 -8.75 -12.43 -24.31
N TRP A 567 -8.91 -11.74 -23.17
CA TRP A 567 -9.71 -10.51 -23.08
C TRP A 567 -9.17 -9.40 -23.97
N GLN A 568 -7.87 -9.12 -23.90
CA GLN A 568 -7.24 -8.12 -24.75
C GLN A 568 -7.39 -8.48 -26.24
N LYS A 569 -7.32 -9.78 -26.59
CA LYS A 569 -7.55 -10.25 -27.97
C LYS A 569 -8.97 -9.95 -28.47
N GLU A 570 -10.01 -10.35 -27.74
CA GLU A 570 -11.40 -10.09 -28.16
C GLU A 570 -11.78 -8.60 -28.05
N LYS A 571 -11.10 -7.82 -27.20
CA LYS A 571 -11.21 -6.35 -27.19
C LYS A 571 -10.68 -5.77 -28.51
N MET A 572 -9.41 -6.04 -28.85
CA MET A 572 -8.77 -5.54 -30.07
C MET A 572 -9.50 -6.01 -31.35
N LYS A 573 -10.06 -7.24 -31.33
CA LYS A 573 -10.91 -7.77 -32.41
C LYS A 573 -12.18 -6.95 -32.62
N LYS A 574 -12.87 -6.56 -31.55
CA LYS A 574 -14.04 -5.66 -31.63
C LYS A 574 -13.65 -4.27 -32.12
N GLU A 575 -12.53 -3.74 -31.64
CA GLU A 575 -12.00 -2.43 -32.05
C GLU A 575 -11.58 -2.40 -33.54
N ASN A 576 -11.06 -3.51 -34.09
CA ASN A 576 -10.77 -3.67 -35.53
C ASN A 576 -11.97 -4.23 -36.34
N GLY A 577 -13.20 -3.85 -35.97
CA GLY A 577 -14.42 -4.15 -36.74
C GLY A 577 -14.75 -5.65 -36.86
N GLY A 578 -14.34 -6.47 -35.89
CA GLY A 578 -14.56 -7.91 -35.85
C GLY A 578 -13.46 -8.75 -36.51
N LYS A 579 -12.44 -8.14 -37.13
CA LYS A 579 -11.32 -8.84 -37.77
C LYS A 579 -10.45 -9.56 -36.74
N GLU A 580 -9.91 -10.72 -37.11
CA GLU A 580 -8.91 -11.42 -36.29
C GLU A 580 -7.66 -10.57 -36.08
N VAL A 581 -7.25 -10.45 -34.81
CA VAL A 581 -6.08 -9.68 -34.40
C VAL A 581 -4.82 -10.44 -34.81
N GLN A 582 -3.87 -9.76 -35.47
CA GLN A 582 -2.57 -10.38 -35.75
C GLN A 582 -1.87 -10.78 -34.45
N GLU A 583 -1.58 -12.06 -34.35
CA GLU A 583 -0.94 -12.71 -33.22
C GLU A 583 0.34 -13.38 -33.70
N LYS A 584 1.43 -13.26 -32.95
CA LYS A 584 2.72 -13.88 -33.28
C LYS A 584 3.31 -14.56 -32.05
N LEU A 585 3.96 -15.71 -32.26
CA LEU A 585 4.93 -16.25 -31.32
C LEU A 585 6.26 -15.56 -31.58
N LEU A 586 6.79 -14.87 -30.57
CA LEU A 586 8.00 -14.06 -30.66
C LEU A 586 8.92 -14.35 -29.47
N PHE A 587 10.22 -14.20 -29.67
CA PHE A 587 11.24 -14.43 -28.65
C PHE A 587 11.47 -13.21 -27.77
N HIS A 588 11.82 -13.44 -26.51
CA HIS A 588 12.28 -12.42 -25.57
C HIS A 588 13.44 -12.95 -24.72
N GLY A 589 14.63 -12.39 -24.92
CA GLY A 589 15.80 -12.66 -24.10
C GLY A 589 15.78 -11.85 -22.80
N THR A 590 16.12 -12.49 -21.68
CA THR A 590 16.08 -11.83 -20.37
C THR A 590 17.04 -12.48 -19.36
N ASP A 591 17.15 -11.85 -18.19
CA ASP A 591 17.88 -12.33 -17.03
C ASP A 591 17.10 -13.46 -16.32
N ILE A 592 17.81 -14.50 -15.84
CA ILE A 592 17.21 -15.59 -15.05
C ILE A 592 16.44 -15.09 -13.82
N ASN A 593 16.86 -13.99 -13.21
CA ASN A 593 16.19 -13.33 -12.09
C ASN A 593 14.81 -12.77 -12.48
N SER A 594 14.63 -12.36 -13.74
CA SER A 594 13.36 -11.84 -14.27
C SER A 594 12.33 -12.92 -14.54
N VAL A 595 12.75 -14.17 -14.75
CA VAL A 595 11.87 -15.28 -15.19
C VAL A 595 10.68 -15.46 -14.25
N LYS A 596 10.91 -15.55 -12.93
CA LYS A 596 9.84 -15.70 -11.94
C LYS A 596 8.88 -14.52 -11.92
N THR A 597 9.39 -13.30 -12.12
CA THR A 597 8.58 -12.07 -12.17
C THR A 597 7.71 -12.05 -13.41
N ILE A 598 8.26 -12.36 -14.59
CA ILE A 598 7.51 -12.42 -15.86
C ILE A 598 6.40 -13.48 -15.77
N CYS A 599 6.70 -14.69 -15.29
CA CYS A 599 5.71 -15.76 -15.18
C CYS A 599 4.58 -15.47 -14.16
N THR A 600 4.79 -14.59 -13.17
CA THR A 600 3.79 -14.24 -12.14
C THR A 600 3.04 -12.92 -12.40
N GLN A 601 3.72 -11.90 -12.93
CA GLN A 601 3.22 -10.52 -13.04
C GLN A 601 3.06 -10.04 -14.51
N ASN A 602 3.42 -10.90 -15.47
CA ASN A 602 3.58 -10.62 -16.90
C ASN A 602 4.78 -9.70 -17.24
N PHE A 603 5.08 -9.54 -18.53
CA PHE A 603 6.10 -8.59 -19.00
C PHE A 603 5.64 -7.15 -18.76
N ASP A 604 6.36 -6.40 -17.93
CA ASP A 604 6.13 -4.97 -17.72
C ASP A 604 7.46 -4.24 -17.94
N TRP A 605 7.58 -3.49 -19.04
CA TRP A 605 8.82 -2.80 -19.44
C TRP A 605 9.32 -1.79 -18.40
N ARG A 606 8.45 -1.33 -17.49
CA ARG A 606 8.79 -0.45 -16.35
C ARG A 606 9.50 -1.20 -15.22
N ILE A 607 9.56 -2.54 -15.31
CA ILE A 607 10.13 -3.45 -14.31
C ILE A 607 11.23 -4.32 -14.95
N CYS A 608 11.01 -4.83 -16.17
CA CYS A 608 11.89 -5.77 -16.87
C CYS A 608 13.12 -5.12 -17.54
N GLY A 609 13.23 -3.79 -17.52
CA GLY A 609 14.33 -3.03 -18.13
C GLY A 609 14.06 -2.68 -19.60
N SER A 610 14.53 -1.51 -20.03
CA SER A 610 14.37 -1.00 -21.39
C SER A 610 15.59 -1.34 -22.25
N ASN A 611 15.74 -2.63 -22.55
CA ASN A 611 16.82 -3.16 -23.39
C ASN A 611 16.59 -2.79 -24.87
N GLY A 612 17.02 -1.58 -25.22
CA GLY A 612 16.62 -0.90 -26.44
C GLY A 612 15.38 -0.02 -26.19
N THR A 613 15.42 1.20 -26.70
CA THR A 613 14.28 2.13 -26.68
C THR A 613 13.96 2.67 -28.08
N ASN A 614 14.74 2.32 -29.11
CA ASN A 614 14.75 2.92 -30.44
C ASN A 614 13.36 3.04 -31.10
N TYR A 615 12.48 2.07 -30.86
CA TYR A 615 11.15 1.97 -31.49
C TYR A 615 10.00 2.25 -30.51
N GLY A 616 10.31 2.66 -29.29
CA GLY A 616 9.36 3.04 -28.24
C GLY A 616 9.76 2.55 -26.85
N LYS A 617 9.11 3.11 -25.83
CA LYS A 617 9.20 2.69 -24.43
C LYS A 617 8.12 1.66 -24.14
N GLY A 618 8.38 0.42 -24.55
CA GLY A 618 7.49 -0.73 -24.42
C GLY A 618 8.27 -2.02 -24.18
N SER A 619 7.57 -3.15 -24.14
CA SER A 619 8.17 -4.49 -24.06
C SER A 619 8.59 -4.95 -25.46
N TYR A 620 9.86 -5.33 -25.62
CA TYR A 620 10.47 -5.72 -26.91
C TYR A 620 10.39 -7.23 -27.14
N PHE A 621 10.03 -7.63 -28.35
CA PHE A 621 9.95 -9.03 -28.80
C PHE A 621 10.55 -9.17 -30.19
N ALA A 622 11.32 -10.22 -30.43
CA ALA A 622 11.98 -10.46 -31.71
C ALA A 622 11.34 -11.63 -32.48
N ARG A 623 11.25 -11.52 -33.80
CA ARG A 623 10.96 -12.65 -34.69
C ARG A 623 12.05 -13.73 -34.60
N ASP A 624 13.30 -13.28 -34.49
CA ASP A 624 14.48 -14.14 -34.62
C ASP A 624 15.11 -14.42 -33.24
N ALA A 625 15.23 -15.71 -32.88
CA ALA A 625 15.81 -16.15 -31.62
C ALA A 625 17.25 -15.64 -31.41
N SER A 626 18.05 -15.51 -32.47
CA SER A 626 19.40 -14.95 -32.43
C SER A 626 19.46 -13.49 -31.98
N TYR A 627 18.44 -12.67 -32.28
CA TYR A 627 18.34 -11.31 -31.77
C TYR A 627 18.06 -11.31 -30.27
N SER A 628 17.15 -12.17 -29.81
CA SER A 628 16.87 -12.35 -28.37
C SER A 628 18.07 -12.88 -27.58
N HIS A 629 18.90 -13.75 -28.18
CA HIS A 629 20.09 -14.31 -27.53
C HIS A 629 21.05 -13.23 -27.00
N ILE A 630 21.16 -12.09 -27.67
CA ILE A 630 22.00 -10.94 -27.26
C ILE A 630 21.61 -10.40 -25.87
N TYR A 631 20.36 -10.60 -25.47
CA TYR A 631 19.80 -10.14 -24.19
C TYR A 631 19.65 -11.29 -23.16
N CYS A 632 20.07 -12.51 -23.48
CA CYS A 632 20.10 -13.65 -22.57
C CYS A 632 21.41 -13.67 -21.77
N GLN A 633 21.35 -13.65 -20.43
CA GLN A 633 22.53 -13.88 -19.61
C GLN A 633 22.84 -15.38 -19.47
N ALA A 634 24.12 -15.75 -19.62
CA ALA A 634 24.58 -17.13 -19.48
C ALA A 634 24.75 -17.52 -18.00
N THR A 635 24.00 -18.52 -17.53
CA THR A 635 24.20 -19.14 -16.20
C THR A 635 24.81 -20.52 -16.38
N GLN A 636 26.05 -20.74 -15.94
CA GLN A 636 26.75 -22.04 -16.04
C GLN A 636 26.77 -22.64 -17.47
N GLN A 637 27.09 -21.81 -18.48
CA GLN A 637 27.01 -22.16 -19.91
C GLN A 637 25.61 -22.58 -20.40
N ARG A 638 24.54 -22.12 -19.74
CA ARG A 638 23.16 -22.29 -20.18
C ARG A 638 22.49 -20.93 -20.33
N TYR A 639 21.57 -20.85 -21.27
CA TYR A 639 20.80 -19.66 -21.58
C TYR A 639 19.31 -19.97 -21.44
N LEU A 640 18.54 -18.94 -21.09
CA LEU A 640 17.08 -18.98 -21.01
C LEU A 640 16.50 -17.87 -21.89
N MET A 641 15.50 -18.20 -22.69
CA MET A 641 14.67 -17.20 -23.38
C MET A 641 13.20 -17.58 -23.28
N PHE A 642 12.33 -16.58 -23.31
CA PHE A 642 10.90 -16.79 -23.47
C PHE A 642 10.54 -16.90 -24.95
N VAL A 643 9.53 -17.70 -25.25
CA VAL A 643 8.64 -17.48 -26.39
C VAL A 643 7.32 -16.96 -25.83
N ALA A 644 6.94 -15.75 -26.23
CA ALA A 644 5.69 -15.12 -25.85
C ALA A 644 4.71 -15.14 -27.02
N ARG A 645 3.42 -15.29 -26.72
CA ARG A 645 2.32 -15.03 -27.64
C ARG A 645 1.97 -13.54 -27.52
N VAL A 646 1.98 -12.84 -28.64
CA VAL A 646 1.93 -11.37 -28.69
C VAL A 646 0.85 -10.91 -29.66
N LEU A 647 -0.08 -10.07 -29.17
CA LEU A 647 -1.09 -9.39 -29.97
C LEU A 647 -0.49 -8.14 -30.60
N VAL A 648 0.15 -8.32 -31.77
CA VAL A 648 0.82 -7.23 -32.49
C VAL A 648 -0.16 -6.33 -33.23
N GLY A 649 -1.35 -6.84 -33.59
CA GLY A 649 -2.42 -6.09 -34.25
C GLY A 649 -1.96 -5.40 -35.55
N ASP A 650 -2.46 -4.20 -35.81
CA ASP A 650 -1.92 -3.32 -36.85
C ASP A 650 -0.71 -2.56 -36.28
N TYR A 651 0.42 -2.58 -36.97
CA TYR A 651 1.68 -1.98 -36.52
C TYR A 651 2.22 -0.90 -37.47
N VAL A 652 3.16 -0.11 -36.96
CA VAL A 652 3.79 1.05 -37.62
C VAL A 652 5.23 1.21 -37.16
N LYS A 653 6.08 1.87 -37.94
CA LYS A 653 7.49 2.10 -37.58
C LYS A 653 7.59 2.91 -36.29
N GLY A 654 8.34 2.37 -35.33
CA GLY A 654 8.45 2.94 -33.99
C GLY A 654 9.42 4.12 -33.88
N ASN A 655 9.31 4.84 -32.76
CA ASN A 655 10.19 5.97 -32.43
C ASN A 655 10.48 6.00 -30.92
N ALA A 656 11.71 6.33 -30.54
CA ALA A 656 12.16 6.28 -29.15
C ALA A 656 11.46 7.24 -28.17
N THR A 657 10.74 8.24 -28.68
CA THR A 657 9.91 9.13 -27.86
C THR A 657 8.57 8.51 -27.46
N TYR A 658 8.10 7.48 -28.17
CA TYR A 658 6.76 6.91 -27.99
C TYR A 658 6.63 6.18 -26.65
N VAL A 659 5.61 6.56 -25.87
CA VAL A 659 5.18 5.90 -24.61
C VAL A 659 3.91 5.06 -24.78
N ARG A 660 3.31 5.13 -25.97
CA ARG A 660 2.20 4.33 -26.50
C ARG A 660 2.31 4.37 -28.04
N PRO A 661 1.61 3.51 -28.81
CA PRO A 661 1.59 3.62 -30.26
C PRO A 661 1.06 4.98 -30.74
N PRO A 662 1.46 5.46 -31.93
CA PRO A 662 0.93 6.69 -32.52
C PRO A 662 -0.48 6.48 -33.10
N SER A 663 -1.15 7.55 -33.53
CA SER A 663 -2.49 7.47 -34.13
C SER A 663 -2.46 7.11 -35.61
N LYS A 664 -3.45 6.32 -36.06
CA LYS A 664 -3.64 5.91 -37.47
C LYS A 664 -4.09 7.07 -38.36
N CYS A 665 -4.83 8.03 -37.79
CA CYS A 665 -5.35 9.22 -38.49
C CYS A 665 -5.05 10.52 -37.71
N ALA A 666 -5.25 11.67 -38.38
CA ALA A 666 -5.06 13.00 -37.80
C ALA A 666 -5.98 13.28 -36.60
N ASP A 667 -7.16 12.67 -36.56
CA ASP A 667 -8.22 12.91 -35.56
C ASP A 667 -7.93 12.29 -34.18
N ARG A 668 -6.77 11.64 -34.01
CA ARG A 668 -6.23 11.11 -32.74
C ARG A 668 -7.06 10.04 -32.01
N LEU A 669 -8.21 9.62 -32.53
CA LEU A 669 -9.09 8.62 -31.90
C LEU A 669 -8.58 7.18 -32.05
N TRP A 670 -8.05 6.84 -33.23
CA TRP A 670 -7.58 5.48 -33.56
C TRP A 670 -6.07 5.36 -33.44
N PHE A 671 -5.59 4.33 -32.76
CA PHE A 671 -4.16 4.06 -32.53
C PHE A 671 -3.72 2.77 -33.24
N TYR A 672 -2.42 2.67 -33.51
CA TYR A 672 -1.78 1.39 -33.80
C TYR A 672 -1.72 0.51 -32.54
N ASP A 673 -1.54 -0.79 -32.74
CA ASP A 673 -1.57 -1.79 -31.68
C ASP A 673 -0.15 -2.11 -31.16
N SER A 674 0.85 -2.01 -32.02
CA SER A 674 2.27 -2.12 -31.66
C SER A 674 3.16 -1.29 -32.59
N CYS A 675 4.43 -1.11 -32.21
CA CYS A 675 5.45 -0.47 -33.04
C CYS A 675 6.47 -1.51 -33.54
N VAL A 676 7.07 -1.28 -34.71
CA VAL A 676 8.08 -2.17 -35.32
C VAL A 676 9.36 -1.44 -35.76
N ASP A 677 10.42 -2.19 -36.02
CA ASP A 677 11.65 -1.70 -36.64
C ASP A 677 11.46 -1.38 -38.13
N ASP A 678 10.73 -2.24 -38.85
CA ASP A 678 10.37 -2.08 -40.26
C ASP A 678 8.95 -2.57 -40.54
N GLU A 679 8.21 -1.87 -41.40
CA GLU A 679 6.79 -2.17 -41.67
C GLU A 679 6.62 -3.27 -42.74
N LEU A 680 7.60 -3.48 -43.62
CA LEU A 680 7.53 -4.46 -44.70
C LEU A 680 8.08 -5.83 -44.27
N ASN A 681 9.11 -5.83 -43.42
CA ASN A 681 9.74 -7.06 -42.92
C ASN A 681 10.14 -6.94 -41.43
N PRO A 682 9.16 -6.76 -40.51
CA PRO A 682 9.45 -6.55 -39.09
C PRO A 682 10.25 -7.70 -38.47
N SER A 683 11.35 -7.34 -37.81
CA SER A 683 12.18 -8.25 -37.03
C SER A 683 12.00 -8.04 -35.51
N VAL A 684 11.59 -6.83 -35.11
CA VAL A 684 11.34 -6.42 -33.71
C VAL A 684 9.95 -5.80 -33.59
N PHE A 685 9.20 -6.24 -32.58
CA PHE A 685 7.90 -5.70 -32.19
C PHE A 685 8.00 -5.09 -30.78
N VAL A 686 7.40 -3.91 -30.58
CA VAL A 686 7.36 -3.18 -29.32
C VAL A 686 5.92 -2.95 -28.89
N VAL A 687 5.59 -3.48 -27.71
CA VAL A 687 4.21 -3.57 -27.22
C VAL A 687 4.09 -2.87 -25.87
N PHE A 688 3.13 -1.97 -25.74
CA PHE A 688 3.09 -1.00 -24.64
C PHE A 688 2.22 -1.46 -23.48
N GLU A 689 1.13 -2.18 -23.75
CA GLU A 689 0.25 -2.75 -22.73
C GLU A 689 0.61 -4.20 -22.42
N LYS A 690 0.88 -4.48 -21.14
CA LYS A 690 1.25 -5.83 -20.67
C LYS A 690 0.16 -6.89 -20.91
N HIS A 691 -1.08 -6.47 -21.16
CA HIS A 691 -2.19 -7.38 -21.44
C HIS A 691 -2.18 -7.93 -22.88
N GLN A 692 -1.42 -7.32 -23.79
CA GLN A 692 -1.22 -7.79 -25.17
C GLN A 692 -0.27 -8.99 -25.28
N ILE A 693 0.23 -9.51 -24.15
CA ILE A 693 1.33 -10.48 -24.11
C ILE A 693 0.98 -11.65 -23.18
N TYR A 694 1.29 -12.88 -23.59
CA TYR A 694 1.28 -14.05 -22.73
C TYR A 694 2.64 -14.78 -22.80
N PRO A 695 3.38 -14.95 -21.69
CA PRO A 695 4.58 -15.77 -21.65
C PRO A 695 4.15 -17.24 -21.75
N GLU A 696 4.43 -17.90 -22.89
CA GLU A 696 3.91 -19.24 -23.17
C GLU A 696 4.94 -20.34 -22.99
N TYR A 697 6.19 -20.10 -23.41
CA TYR A 697 7.26 -21.08 -23.31
C TYR A 697 8.54 -20.47 -22.73
N ILE A 698 9.31 -21.30 -22.01
CA ILE A 698 10.72 -21.05 -21.66
C ILE A 698 11.56 -22.09 -22.38
N ILE A 699 12.55 -21.65 -23.15
CA ILE A 699 13.57 -22.51 -23.77
C ILE A 699 14.85 -22.41 -22.94
N GLU A 700 15.31 -23.54 -22.38
CA GLU A 700 16.66 -23.68 -21.84
C GLU A 700 17.55 -24.32 -22.90
N TYR A 701 18.69 -23.71 -23.21
CA TYR A 701 19.61 -24.14 -24.26
C TYR A 701 21.07 -23.86 -23.90
N LYS A 702 22.00 -24.46 -24.64
CA LYS A 702 23.45 -24.24 -24.55
C LYS A 702 24.12 -24.29 -25.92
#